data_AF-A0A522S6A0-F1
#
_entry.id   AF-A0A522S6A0-F1
#
_cell.length_a   1.000
_cell.length_b   1.000
_cell.length_c   1.000
_cell.angle_alpha   90.00
_cell.angle_beta   90.00
_cell.angle_gamma   90.00
#
_symmetry.space_group_name_H-M   'P 1'
#
loop_
_entity.id
_entity.type
_entity.pdbx_description
1 polymer ?
#
loop_
_entity_poly.entity_id
_entity_poly.type
_entity_poly.pdbx_seq_one_letter_code
_entity_poly.pdbx_strand_id
1 'polypeptide(L)'
;MALAPIGPGSDALPNQPISPAATVTCKDINGNPMPVQGKTITIYNDSNEPIYPVIISGAKGVDQWMQACERTTAKPFAVSQIYKLFINESNVNGQGGIPAGGAVRVTLPLYSAISGGPDDHITWWNGGRVIVASSADGEHGIERLHASKPDPVDVSLTTLPAGVSCLAQGNTPCTLTTYSNSAGEPKEPLYAQLTEFTFGTIPAPISQPGVPLLRPPLVGYNISYVDQVYLPVAMEPAGNPYIGYSGSTVDLPTFAAKLKSFVTDPNSFGNDWTVYNMSELRLPATYNSFVQQGALADANQADIPVPWPGQANPPLLTTVGCIESPTTCGSPPQQAGKAVQRLNNLWASCVSWDPADGAPAATETCPAAMHSDMQLIYAFFKQNYQSYESDYNGPGCARTAPQVPFNYTTVLRHVYGWVPYNENCGNAGLNPLADTTVTVNGTTWTHAQVQSMYIEDLQYNYRTQTDPNFIFNPYVKLIHEDLDMNAYGFSVDDAVGFMQEDGSGLIYTVGGPSGLPNEGKFSYQGGFSVVLGPPAGYADTDKPYLKSYGVCVYNAAKSNCDTVKQDMTLSQAEQISGFRVGTVASYPIRVSLTDVDNNVYSFDVTSSFSCKVGPGDQPCQPEKSSIVSNCTVTGANISPSSSADWCRGANPNSAQDQTSKDPQTVKNFLSFGPPLVGSGTPPANF
;
A
#
# COMPACT_ATOMS: atom_id res chain seq x y z
N MET A 1 -10.64 -27.55 7.44
CA MET A 1 -11.82 -26.91 8.06
C MET A 1 -12.71 -26.42 6.94
N ALA A 2 -13.99 -26.77 6.94
CA ALA A 2 -14.92 -26.37 5.90
C ALA A 2 -15.28 -24.88 6.09
N LEU A 3 -15.01 -24.05 5.08
CA LEU A 3 -15.46 -22.66 5.02
C LEU A 3 -16.98 -22.64 4.99
N ALA A 4 -17.60 -21.89 5.90
CA ALA A 4 -19.04 -21.72 5.96
C ALA A 4 -19.55 -20.90 4.75
N PRO A 5 -20.82 -21.05 4.33
CA PRO A 5 -21.38 -20.28 3.23
C PRO A 5 -21.48 -18.80 3.61
N ILE A 6 -21.08 -17.93 2.67
CA ILE A 6 -21.25 -16.48 2.72
C ILE A 6 -22.74 -16.16 2.84
N GLY A 7 -23.19 -15.81 4.05
CA GLY A 7 -24.43 -15.09 4.28
C GLY A 7 -24.15 -13.59 4.29
N PRO A 8 -25.11 -12.72 3.93
CA PRO A 8 -24.92 -11.29 4.09
C PRO A 8 -24.80 -10.99 5.59
N GLY A 9 -23.60 -10.61 6.05
CA GLY A 9 -23.39 -10.11 7.40
C GLY A 9 -24.36 -8.95 7.65
N SER A 10 -25.27 -9.13 8.61
CA SER A 10 -26.43 -8.27 8.85
C SER A 10 -26.11 -6.99 9.65
N ASP A 11 -24.84 -6.62 9.80
CA ASP A 11 -24.41 -5.46 10.61
C ASP A 11 -23.46 -4.52 9.84
N ALA A 12 -23.54 -4.48 8.51
CA ALA A 12 -22.88 -3.42 7.75
C ALA A 12 -23.57 -2.07 8.02
N LEU A 13 -22.77 -0.99 8.14
CA LEU A 13 -23.28 0.38 8.10
C LEU A 13 -24.32 0.49 6.98
N PRO A 14 -25.62 0.71 7.29
CA PRO A 14 -26.64 0.72 6.27
C PRO A 14 -26.28 1.75 5.19
N ASN A 15 -26.65 1.49 3.93
CA ASN A 15 -26.67 2.48 2.86
C ASN A 15 -27.73 3.57 3.17
N GLN A 16 -27.57 4.27 4.30
CA GLN A 16 -28.34 5.46 4.63
C GLN A 16 -27.93 6.57 3.65
N PRO A 17 -28.87 7.39 3.18
CA PRO A 17 -28.56 8.53 2.32
C PRO A 17 -27.56 9.43 3.04
N ILE A 18 -26.36 9.50 2.48
CA ILE A 18 -25.28 10.36 2.94
C ILE A 18 -25.77 11.81 2.84
N SER A 19 -25.56 12.66 3.85
CA SER A 19 -25.51 14.10 3.59
C SER A 19 -24.32 14.29 2.66
N PRO A 20 -24.53 14.57 1.35
CA PRO A 20 -23.46 14.43 0.37
C PRO A 20 -22.29 15.29 0.80
N ALA A 21 -21.09 14.71 0.83
CA ALA A 21 -19.90 15.54 0.73
C ALA A 21 -20.10 16.47 -0.46
N ALA A 22 -19.68 17.73 -0.32
CA ALA A 22 -19.87 18.73 -1.36
C ALA A 22 -19.27 18.19 -2.67
N THR A 23 -20.12 18.03 -3.69
CA THR A 23 -19.67 17.69 -5.03
C THR A 23 -18.75 18.80 -5.52
N VAL A 24 -17.54 18.45 -5.90
CA VAL A 24 -16.59 19.39 -6.50
C VAL A 24 -16.81 19.39 -8.01
N THR A 25 -16.85 20.56 -8.63
CA THR A 25 -16.98 20.67 -10.08
C THR A 25 -15.60 20.83 -10.70
N CYS A 26 -15.10 19.79 -11.37
CA CYS A 26 -13.88 19.82 -12.16
C CYS A 26 -14.18 20.03 -13.64
N LYS A 27 -13.15 20.02 -14.49
CA LYS A 27 -13.29 20.06 -15.95
C LYS A 27 -13.03 18.69 -16.58
N ASP A 28 -13.93 18.26 -17.46
CA ASP A 28 -13.74 17.08 -18.30
C ASP A 28 -12.67 17.34 -19.38
N ILE A 29 -12.38 16.32 -20.21
CA ILE A 29 -11.39 16.44 -21.28
C ILE A 29 -11.64 17.57 -22.28
N ASN A 30 -12.89 18.00 -22.44
CA ASN A 30 -13.32 19.08 -23.33
C ASN A 30 -13.40 20.43 -22.60
N GLY A 31 -13.08 20.49 -21.31
CA GLY A 31 -13.19 21.69 -20.50
C GLY A 31 -14.58 21.97 -19.92
N ASN A 32 -15.54 21.05 -20.09
CA ASN A 32 -16.89 21.22 -19.55
C ASN A 32 -16.95 20.89 -18.05
N PRO A 33 -17.90 21.47 -17.30
CA PRO A 33 -18.13 21.10 -15.90
C PRO A 33 -18.41 19.61 -15.73
N MET A 34 -17.65 18.96 -14.85
CA MET A 34 -17.75 17.56 -14.47
C MET A 34 -17.91 17.45 -12.94
N PRO A 35 -19.05 16.94 -12.45
CA PRO A 35 -19.23 16.74 -11.01
C PRO A 35 -18.38 15.57 -10.51
N VAL A 36 -17.61 15.81 -9.45
CA VAL A 36 -16.78 14.84 -8.75
C VAL A 36 -17.35 14.61 -7.35
N GLN A 37 -17.84 13.39 -7.13
CA GLN A 37 -18.40 12.98 -5.84
C GLN A 37 -17.29 12.69 -4.83
N GLY A 38 -17.56 12.94 -3.55
CA GLY A 38 -16.65 12.59 -2.46
C GLY A 38 -16.41 11.08 -2.36
N LYS A 39 -15.24 10.72 -1.80
CA LYS A 39 -14.84 9.33 -1.54
C LYS A 39 -14.97 9.02 -0.06
N THR A 40 -15.12 7.75 0.27
CA THR A 40 -15.33 7.33 1.66
C THR A 40 -14.11 6.64 2.25
N ILE A 41 -13.91 6.82 3.55
CA ILE A 41 -13.03 5.99 4.38
C ILE A 41 -13.92 5.41 5.47
N THR A 42 -14.17 4.10 5.40
CA THR A 42 -14.93 3.37 6.42
C THR A 42 -13.94 2.62 7.31
N ILE A 43 -14.07 2.72 8.63
CA ILE A 43 -13.19 2.06 9.60
C ILE A 43 -14.06 1.24 10.53
N TYR A 44 -13.85 -0.08 10.55
CA TYR A 44 -14.43 -1.02 11.50
C TYR A 44 -13.40 -1.37 12.57
N ASN A 45 -13.84 -1.38 13.82
CA ASN A 45 -13.03 -1.83 14.94
C ASN A 45 -13.50 -3.23 15.38
N ASP A 46 -12.81 -4.26 14.92
CA ASP A 46 -13.07 -5.65 15.27
C ASP A 46 -12.24 -6.11 16.48
N SER A 47 -11.35 -5.25 16.97
CA SER A 47 -10.57 -5.51 18.16
C SER A 47 -11.44 -5.45 19.43
N ASN A 48 -10.85 -5.87 20.54
CA ASN A 48 -11.49 -5.86 21.85
C ASN A 48 -11.29 -4.54 22.63
N GLU A 49 -10.71 -3.51 22.01
CA GLU A 49 -10.39 -2.24 22.64
C GLU A 49 -10.71 -1.04 21.72
N PRO A 50 -10.90 0.18 22.23
CA PRO A 50 -11.09 1.35 21.38
C PRO A 50 -9.88 1.67 20.49
N ILE A 51 -10.15 2.14 19.27
CA ILE A 51 -9.14 2.66 18.34
C ILE A 51 -9.36 4.13 18.04
N TYR A 52 -8.28 4.85 17.72
CA TYR A 52 -8.27 6.30 17.51
C TYR A 52 -7.65 6.60 16.15
N PRO A 53 -8.49 6.67 15.09
CA PRO A 53 -8.01 6.97 13.75
C PRO A 53 -7.89 8.47 13.49
N VAL A 54 -6.83 8.83 12.75
CA VAL A 54 -6.55 10.19 12.27
C VAL A 54 -6.25 10.13 10.78
N ILE A 55 -6.97 10.92 9.99
CA ILE A 55 -6.73 11.08 8.56
C ILE A 55 -5.81 12.28 8.35
N ILE A 56 -4.69 12.10 7.67
CA ILE A 56 -3.67 13.13 7.45
C ILE A 56 -3.56 13.45 5.96
N SER A 57 -3.52 14.74 5.63
CA SER A 57 -3.18 15.26 4.32
C SER A 57 -1.91 16.10 4.41
N GLY A 58 -0.87 15.70 3.70
CA GLY A 58 0.44 16.35 3.73
C GLY A 58 0.51 17.68 2.96
N ALA A 59 1.49 18.50 3.31
CA ALA A 59 1.91 19.68 2.54
C ALA A 59 2.52 19.25 1.20
N LYS A 60 2.37 20.08 0.16
CA LYS A 60 2.91 19.82 -1.18
C LYS A 60 3.19 21.10 -1.94
N GLY A 61 4.34 21.16 -2.60
CA GLY A 61 4.74 22.31 -3.42
C GLY A 61 3.94 22.44 -4.72
N VAL A 62 3.40 21.32 -5.23
CA VAL A 62 2.49 21.27 -6.37
C VAL A 62 1.38 20.28 -6.05
N ASP A 63 0.14 20.68 -6.23
CA ASP A 63 -1.02 19.82 -6.08
C ASP A 63 -1.57 19.40 -7.45
N GLN A 64 -1.12 18.24 -7.91
CA GLN A 64 -1.47 17.73 -9.23
C GLN A 64 -2.97 17.41 -9.37
N TRP A 65 -3.69 17.15 -8.27
CA TRP A 65 -5.13 16.89 -8.30
C TRP A 65 -5.92 18.16 -8.59
N MET A 66 -5.50 19.29 -8.00
CA MET A 66 -6.08 20.60 -8.33
C MET A 66 -5.74 21.03 -9.76
N GLN A 67 -4.48 20.81 -10.19
CA GLN A 67 -4.08 21.02 -11.59
C GLN A 67 -4.93 20.20 -12.57
N ALA A 68 -5.22 18.94 -12.23
CA ALA A 68 -6.03 18.04 -13.03
C ALA A 68 -7.52 18.40 -13.01
N CYS A 69 -8.05 18.84 -11.87
CA CYS A 69 -9.42 19.32 -11.75
C CYS A 69 -9.65 20.59 -12.58
N GLU A 70 -8.68 21.51 -12.58
CA GLU A 70 -8.74 22.78 -13.30
C GLU A 70 -8.18 22.73 -14.73
N ARG A 71 -7.56 21.61 -15.11
CA ARG A 71 -6.86 21.38 -16.39
C ARG A 71 -5.77 22.41 -16.69
N THR A 72 -4.90 22.67 -15.72
CA THR A 72 -3.83 23.67 -15.85
C THR A 72 -2.59 23.28 -15.07
N THR A 73 -1.41 23.54 -15.64
CA THR A 73 -0.11 23.44 -14.94
C THR A 73 0.46 24.82 -14.58
N ALA A 74 -0.21 25.90 -14.99
CA ALA A 74 0.27 27.27 -14.80
C ALA A 74 0.24 27.74 -13.34
N LYS A 75 -0.50 27.04 -12.48
CA LYS A 75 -0.58 27.30 -11.04
C LYS A 75 -0.19 26.04 -10.27
N PRO A 76 0.65 26.15 -9.23
CA PRO A 76 1.05 24.99 -8.43
C PRO A 76 -0.04 24.53 -7.47
N PHE A 77 -0.96 25.41 -7.04
CA PHE A 77 -1.93 25.11 -5.97
C PHE A 77 -1.26 24.54 -4.71
N ALA A 78 -0.17 25.17 -4.29
CA ALA A 78 0.66 24.65 -3.21
C ALA A 78 -0.13 24.60 -1.88
N VAL A 79 0.04 23.50 -1.14
CA VAL A 79 -0.49 23.33 0.21
C VAL A 79 0.69 23.44 1.18
N SER A 80 0.70 24.46 2.02
CA SER A 80 1.84 24.76 2.90
C SER A 80 1.76 24.09 4.28
N GLN A 81 0.60 23.56 4.65
CA GLN A 81 0.34 22.95 5.95
C GLN A 81 0.03 21.46 5.80
N ILE A 82 0.30 20.71 6.86
CA ILE A 82 -0.24 19.38 7.08
C ILE A 82 -1.57 19.53 7.80
N TYR A 83 -2.59 18.81 7.36
CA TYR A 83 -3.90 18.79 8.00
C TYR A 83 -4.19 17.42 8.60
N LYS A 84 -4.74 17.41 9.82
CA LYS A 84 -5.14 16.20 10.54
C LYS A 84 -6.63 16.27 10.85
N LEU A 85 -7.36 15.23 10.47
CA LEU A 85 -8.77 15.05 10.78
C LEU A 85 -8.90 13.89 11.76
N PHE A 86 -9.15 14.22 13.02
CA PHE A 86 -9.35 13.24 14.08
C PHE A 86 -10.80 12.77 14.07
N ILE A 87 -10.98 11.47 14.35
CA ILE A 87 -12.30 10.85 14.44
C ILE A 87 -12.55 10.43 15.89
N ASN A 88 -13.66 10.92 16.45
CA ASN A 88 -14.05 10.72 17.84
C ASN A 88 -12.94 11.09 18.83
N GLU A 89 -12.25 12.19 18.55
CA GLU A 89 -11.37 12.82 19.52
C GLU A 89 -12.21 13.17 20.76
N SER A 90 -11.88 12.63 21.93
CA SER A 90 -12.47 13.14 23.15
C SER A 90 -11.45 13.13 24.28
N ASN A 91 -11.61 14.18 25.08
CA ASN A 91 -10.57 14.87 25.81
C ASN A 91 -10.85 14.64 27.29
N VAL A 92 -9.82 14.33 28.06
CA VAL A 92 -9.82 14.07 29.50
C VAL A 92 -10.36 12.67 29.89
N ASN A 93 -9.44 11.82 30.39
CA ASN A 93 -9.65 10.46 30.92
C ASN A 93 -9.88 9.32 29.89
N GLY A 94 -9.33 9.40 28.67
CA GLY A 94 -9.32 8.28 27.71
C GLY A 94 -10.69 7.89 27.11
N GLN A 95 -11.73 8.72 27.30
CA GLN A 95 -13.04 8.49 26.69
C GLN A 95 -13.05 9.06 25.27
N GLY A 96 -13.13 8.20 24.24
CA GLY A 96 -13.16 8.59 22.83
C GLY A 96 -13.00 7.39 21.89
N GLY A 97 -12.66 7.66 20.63
CA GLY A 97 -12.34 6.64 19.63
C GLY A 97 -13.55 5.90 19.07
N ILE A 98 -13.27 4.87 18.26
CA ILE A 98 -14.24 3.90 17.78
C ILE A 98 -14.22 2.74 18.78
N PRO A 99 -15.32 2.45 19.50
CA PRO A 99 -15.35 1.34 20.46
C PRO A 99 -15.25 -0.02 19.76
N ALA A 100 -14.93 -1.07 20.51
CA ALA A 100 -14.96 -2.45 20.01
C ALA A 100 -16.33 -2.80 19.38
N GLY A 101 -16.31 -3.41 18.20
CA GLY A 101 -17.47 -3.69 17.36
C GLY A 101 -18.13 -2.45 16.73
N GLY A 102 -17.53 -1.27 16.92
CA GLY A 102 -17.99 -0.01 16.35
C GLY A 102 -17.45 0.24 14.95
N ALA A 103 -18.11 1.14 14.22
CA ALA A 103 -17.66 1.56 12.90
C ALA A 103 -18.05 3.00 12.59
N VAL A 104 -17.23 3.65 11.77
CA VAL A 104 -17.47 4.99 11.24
C VAL A 104 -17.18 5.03 9.74
N ARG A 105 -17.86 5.91 9.02
CA ARG A 105 -17.63 6.23 7.62
C ARG A 105 -17.47 7.73 7.48
N VAL A 106 -16.27 8.15 7.12
CA VAL A 106 -15.95 9.54 6.78
C VAL A 106 -16.06 9.72 5.27
N THR A 107 -16.73 10.77 4.82
CA THR A 107 -16.77 11.14 3.40
C THR A 107 -15.91 12.37 3.19
N LEU A 108 -14.98 12.29 2.23
CA LEU A 108 -14.01 13.32 1.91
C LEU A 108 -14.24 13.85 0.48
N PRO A 109 -14.44 15.16 0.27
CA PRO A 109 -14.47 15.74 -1.06
C PRO A 109 -13.08 15.70 -1.70
N LEU A 110 -12.97 16.00 -3.00
CA LEU A 110 -11.67 16.15 -3.66
C LEU A 110 -10.76 17.12 -2.90
N TYR A 111 -11.31 18.29 -2.57
CA TYR A 111 -10.68 19.28 -1.71
C TYR A 111 -11.72 20.05 -0.88
N SER A 112 -11.27 20.70 0.18
CA SER A 112 -12.05 21.64 1.00
C SER A 112 -11.36 23.00 1.03
N ALA A 113 -12.08 24.08 0.72
CA ALA A 113 -11.55 25.44 0.86
C ALA A 113 -11.56 25.89 2.34
N ILE A 114 -10.53 26.61 2.79
CA ILE A 114 -10.40 27.08 4.17
C ILE A 114 -10.77 28.57 4.30
N SER A 115 -10.24 29.42 3.42
CA SER A 115 -10.53 30.87 3.42
C SER A 115 -11.28 31.35 2.16
N GLY A 116 -11.88 30.42 1.40
CA GLY A 116 -12.74 30.72 0.24
C GLY A 116 -12.00 30.95 -1.09
N GLY A 117 -10.68 30.76 -1.14
CA GLY A 117 -9.86 30.76 -2.35
C GLY A 117 -9.28 29.39 -2.70
N PRO A 118 -8.90 29.14 -3.97
CA PRO A 118 -8.33 27.86 -4.42
C PRO A 118 -6.86 27.64 -4.03
N ASP A 119 -6.22 28.65 -3.42
CA ASP A 119 -4.81 28.61 -2.99
C ASP A 119 -4.68 28.35 -1.47
N ASP A 120 -5.79 28.19 -0.76
CA ASP A 120 -5.86 27.86 0.67
C ASP A 120 -6.92 26.78 0.91
N HIS A 121 -6.49 25.54 0.68
CA HIS A 121 -7.33 24.35 0.64
C HIS A 121 -6.66 23.14 1.26
N ILE A 122 -7.48 22.14 1.56
CA ILE A 122 -7.06 20.78 1.95
C ILE A 122 -7.41 19.85 0.80
N THR A 123 -6.42 19.15 0.23
CA THR A 123 -6.66 18.13 -0.81
C THR A 123 -6.61 16.75 -0.22
N TRP A 124 -7.78 16.19 0.07
CA TRP A 124 -7.93 14.90 0.73
C TRP A 124 -7.53 13.70 -0.14
N TRP A 125 -7.52 13.85 -1.47
CA TRP A 125 -7.36 12.73 -2.40
C TRP A 125 -5.91 12.47 -2.82
N ASN A 126 -5.01 13.43 -2.63
CA ASN A 126 -3.65 13.40 -3.17
C ASN A 126 -2.64 12.96 -2.10
N GLY A 127 -2.43 11.64 -1.95
CA GLY A 127 -1.44 11.07 -1.03
C GLY A 127 -1.76 11.33 0.46
N GLY A 128 -2.87 10.76 0.93
CA GLY A 128 -3.29 10.83 2.32
C GLY A 128 -2.82 9.64 3.16
N ARG A 129 -2.88 9.78 4.48
CA ARG A 129 -2.55 8.72 5.45
C ARG A 129 -3.70 8.51 6.41
N VAL A 130 -3.88 7.27 6.86
CA VAL A 130 -4.70 6.95 8.04
C VAL A 130 -3.77 6.35 9.08
N ILE A 131 -3.60 7.08 10.19
CA ILE A 131 -2.92 6.59 11.38
C ILE A 131 -3.99 6.02 12.30
N VAL A 132 -3.84 4.76 12.68
CA VAL A 132 -4.73 4.10 13.65
C VAL A 132 -3.95 3.84 14.91
N ALA A 133 -4.34 4.49 16.01
CA ALA A 133 -3.82 4.20 17.34
C ALA A 133 -4.78 3.33 18.15
N SER A 134 -4.28 2.64 19.16
CA SER A 134 -5.08 1.90 20.14
C SER A 134 -5.14 2.61 21.49
N SER A 135 -6.00 2.13 22.39
CA SER A 135 -6.12 2.60 23.77
C SER A 135 -4.98 2.19 24.72
N ALA A 136 -4.00 1.46 24.21
CA ALA A 136 -2.77 1.04 24.89
C ALA A 136 -2.11 2.11 25.78
N ASP A 137 -2.09 3.35 25.28
CA ASP A 137 -1.47 4.49 25.94
C ASP A 137 -2.41 5.20 26.94
N GLY A 138 -3.57 4.61 27.24
CA GLY A 138 -4.56 5.13 28.19
C GLY A 138 -4.94 6.59 27.92
N GLU A 139 -4.62 7.49 28.87
CA GLU A 139 -4.95 8.92 28.81
C GLU A 139 -4.08 9.72 27.81
N HIS A 140 -2.98 9.17 27.31
CA HIS A 140 -1.99 9.90 26.50
C HIS A 140 -2.00 9.55 24.99
N GLY A 141 -2.74 8.50 24.58
CA GLY A 141 -2.69 7.97 23.21
C GLY A 141 -3.07 8.98 22.14
N ILE A 142 -4.17 9.70 22.34
CA ILE A 142 -4.60 10.79 21.46
C ILE A 142 -3.60 11.96 21.52
N GLU A 143 -3.03 12.26 22.69
CA GLU A 143 -2.09 13.38 22.86
C GLU A 143 -0.83 13.20 22.00
N ARG A 144 -0.35 11.96 21.83
CA ARG A 144 0.81 11.69 20.95
C ARG A 144 0.51 11.84 19.47
N LEU A 145 -0.76 11.71 19.06
CA LEU A 145 -1.17 11.99 17.69
C LEU A 145 -1.18 13.49 17.40
N HIS A 146 -1.18 14.31 18.44
CA HIS A 146 -0.92 15.74 18.32
C HIS A 146 0.57 16.04 18.22
N ALA A 147 0.89 17.01 17.37
CA ALA A 147 2.20 17.63 17.39
C ALA A 147 2.30 18.54 18.63
N SER A 148 3.16 18.20 19.58
CA SER A 148 3.31 18.93 20.85
C SER A 148 4.73 19.48 21.05
N LYS A 149 4.95 20.71 20.57
CA LYS A 149 6.06 21.63 20.92
C LYS A 149 7.50 21.30 20.42
N PRO A 150 8.36 22.34 20.32
CA PRO A 150 8.02 23.76 20.20
C PRO A 150 7.53 24.13 18.78
N ASP A 151 7.80 23.26 17.79
CA ASP A 151 7.32 23.34 16.40
C ASP A 151 7.57 21.94 15.78
N PRO A 152 6.57 21.27 15.17
CA PRO A 152 5.17 21.68 14.98
C PRO A 152 4.32 21.69 16.25
N VAL A 153 3.34 22.59 16.30
CA VAL A 153 2.18 22.52 17.21
C VAL A 153 0.92 22.45 16.36
N ASP A 154 0.03 21.51 16.67
CA ASP A 154 -1.27 21.43 16.00
C ASP A 154 -2.18 22.60 16.38
N VAL A 155 -2.72 23.28 15.37
CA VAL A 155 -3.65 24.41 15.53
C VAL A 155 -5.04 23.97 15.09
N SER A 156 -6.00 24.00 16.02
CA SER A 156 -7.39 23.65 15.72
C SER A 156 -8.00 24.62 14.70
N LEU A 157 -8.66 24.07 13.69
CA LEU A 157 -9.56 24.82 12.83
C LEU A 157 -10.88 25.05 13.59
N THR A 158 -11.47 26.23 13.42
CA THR A 158 -12.71 26.62 14.12
C THR A 158 -13.96 25.98 13.52
N THR A 159 -13.88 25.50 12.29
CA THR A 159 -14.98 24.86 11.57
C THR A 159 -14.49 23.62 10.86
N LEU A 160 -15.32 22.57 10.84
CA LEU A 160 -15.07 21.39 10.02
C LEU A 160 -14.94 21.81 8.55
N PRO A 161 -13.90 21.35 7.82
CA PRO A 161 -13.71 21.70 6.42
C PRO A 161 -14.94 21.36 5.56
N ALA A 162 -15.28 22.27 4.65
CA ALA A 162 -16.48 22.15 3.83
C ALA A 162 -16.51 20.83 3.06
N GLY A 163 -17.66 20.16 3.07
CA GLY A 163 -17.89 18.91 2.37
C GLY A 163 -17.39 17.65 3.09
N VAL A 164 -16.69 17.76 4.22
CA VAL A 164 -16.36 16.58 5.05
C VAL A 164 -17.59 16.17 5.87
N SER A 165 -17.89 14.88 5.93
CA SER A 165 -19.01 14.35 6.74
C SER A 165 -18.68 13.00 7.39
N CYS A 166 -19.43 12.64 8.43
CA CYS A 166 -19.21 11.44 9.25
C CYS A 166 -20.55 10.72 9.50
N LEU A 167 -20.56 9.40 9.33
CA LEU A 167 -21.66 8.51 9.72
C LEU A 167 -21.12 7.39 10.60
N ALA A 168 -21.87 6.96 11.61
CA ALA A 168 -21.43 5.92 12.54
C ALA A 168 -22.46 4.79 12.69
N GLN A 169 -21.97 3.63 13.14
CA GLN A 169 -22.77 2.42 13.34
C GLN A 169 -23.29 2.35 14.77
N GLY A 170 -24.60 2.11 14.90
CA GLY A 170 -25.24 1.91 16.20
C GLY A 170 -25.03 3.11 17.13
N ASN A 171 -24.44 2.85 18.31
CA ASN A 171 -24.16 3.86 19.33
C ASN A 171 -22.74 4.46 19.21
N THR A 172 -22.00 4.12 18.16
CA THR A 172 -20.67 4.70 17.91
C THR A 172 -20.82 6.21 17.66
N PRO A 173 -20.04 7.08 18.33
CA PRO A 173 -20.05 8.50 18.01
C PRO A 173 -19.45 8.76 16.62
N CYS A 174 -19.74 9.93 16.04
CA CYS A 174 -19.11 10.40 14.80
C CYS A 174 -18.82 11.89 14.91
N THR A 175 -17.81 12.23 15.70
CA THR A 175 -17.36 13.60 15.91
C THR A 175 -16.04 13.80 15.19
N LEU A 176 -15.93 14.89 14.42
CA LEU A 176 -14.73 15.21 13.64
C LEU A 176 -14.14 16.53 14.11
N THR A 177 -12.83 16.55 14.34
CA THR A 177 -12.05 17.74 14.66
C THR A 177 -10.87 17.84 13.70
N THR A 178 -10.54 19.06 13.29
CA THR A 178 -9.49 19.29 12.28
C THR A 178 -8.43 20.22 12.82
N TYR A 179 -7.17 19.88 12.56
CA TYR A 179 -6.00 20.63 12.96
C TYR A 179 -5.08 20.85 11.76
N SER A 180 -4.26 21.89 11.83
CA SER A 180 -3.19 22.18 10.88
C SER A 180 -1.86 22.42 11.58
N ASN A 181 -0.75 22.03 10.93
CA ASN A 181 0.59 22.40 11.38
C ASN A 181 1.58 22.59 10.21
N SER A 182 2.70 23.26 10.50
CA SER A 182 3.73 23.63 9.51
C SER A 182 4.91 22.67 9.40
N ALA A 183 5.09 21.73 10.33
CA ALA A 183 6.40 21.11 10.55
C ALA A 183 6.40 19.60 10.84
N GLY A 184 5.31 18.88 10.59
CA GLY A 184 5.39 17.42 10.42
C GLY A 184 4.27 16.58 11.01
N GLU A 185 4.35 15.29 10.69
CA GLU A 185 3.58 14.22 11.28
C GLU A 185 3.97 13.98 12.75
N PRO A 186 3.16 13.22 13.52
CA PRO A 186 3.53 12.88 14.89
C PRO A 186 4.89 12.16 14.93
N LYS A 187 5.70 12.42 15.96
CA LYS A 187 7.05 11.86 16.08
C LYS A 187 7.05 10.61 16.94
N GLU A 188 7.88 9.64 16.55
CA GLU A 188 8.10 8.42 17.32
C GLU A 188 8.72 8.69 18.70
N PRO A 189 8.42 7.85 19.71
CA PRO A 189 7.54 6.67 19.68
C PRO A 189 6.03 7.00 19.77
N LEU A 190 5.23 6.33 18.92
CA LEU A 190 3.75 6.44 18.86
C LEU A 190 3.08 5.07 19.02
N TYR A 191 1.90 4.97 19.61
CA TYR A 191 1.12 3.72 19.63
C TYR A 191 0.23 3.62 18.40
N ALA A 192 0.82 3.58 17.21
CA ALA A 192 0.02 3.61 15.99
C ALA A 192 0.58 2.79 14.82
N GLN A 193 -0.34 2.38 13.96
CA GLN A 193 -0.08 1.80 12.65
C GLN A 193 -0.44 2.82 11.56
N LEU A 194 0.46 2.98 10.59
CA LEU A 194 0.27 3.88 9.46
C LEU A 194 -0.21 3.08 8.24
N THR A 195 -1.13 3.68 7.49
CA THR A 195 -1.60 3.21 6.19
C THR A 195 -1.77 4.41 5.25
N GLU A 196 -1.69 4.19 3.94
CA GLU A 196 -1.71 5.27 2.96
C GLU A 196 -2.79 5.06 1.90
N PHE A 197 -3.30 6.16 1.36
CA PHE A 197 -4.29 6.14 0.30
C PHE A 197 -4.12 7.30 -0.68
N THR A 198 -4.68 7.11 -1.87
CA THR A 198 -4.83 8.13 -2.90
C THR A 198 -6.14 7.88 -3.62
N PHE A 199 -6.94 8.91 -3.88
CA PHE A 199 -8.20 8.77 -4.58
C PHE A 199 -8.13 9.39 -5.96
N GLY A 200 -8.59 8.65 -6.97
CA GLY A 200 -8.44 9.00 -8.37
C GLY A 200 -7.00 8.88 -8.87
N THR A 201 -6.78 9.27 -10.12
CA THR A 201 -5.47 9.32 -10.77
C THR A 201 -5.39 10.49 -11.77
N ILE A 202 -4.19 10.78 -12.25
CA ILE A 202 -3.87 11.94 -13.11
C ILE A 202 -3.08 11.55 -14.38
N PRO A 203 -3.63 10.68 -15.23
CA PRO A 203 -2.91 10.21 -16.40
C PRO A 203 -2.80 11.34 -17.44
N ALA A 204 -1.74 11.26 -18.25
CA ALA A 204 -1.64 12.11 -19.44
C ALA A 204 -2.63 11.61 -20.50
N PRO A 205 -3.65 12.41 -20.90
CA PRO A 205 -4.55 12.02 -21.98
C PRO A 205 -3.77 11.96 -23.30
N ILE A 206 -3.98 10.89 -24.07
CA ILE A 206 -3.29 10.68 -25.35
C ILE A 206 -3.63 11.80 -26.34
N SER A 207 -4.89 12.26 -26.32
CA SER A 207 -5.40 13.31 -27.19
C SER A 207 -4.87 14.72 -26.85
N GLN A 208 -4.41 14.95 -25.61
CA GLN A 208 -3.90 16.24 -25.14
C GLN A 208 -2.64 16.06 -24.25
N PRO A 209 -1.50 15.65 -24.81
CA PRO A 209 -0.30 15.38 -24.02
C PRO A 209 0.13 16.59 -23.18
N GLY A 210 0.42 16.36 -21.91
CA GLY A 210 0.86 17.41 -20.98
C GLY A 210 -0.26 18.24 -20.34
N VAL A 211 -1.53 18.00 -20.68
CA VAL A 211 -2.68 18.59 -19.98
C VAL A 211 -3.17 17.61 -18.90
N PRO A 212 -3.05 17.95 -17.60
CA PRO A 212 -3.51 17.07 -16.53
C PRO A 212 -5.03 16.79 -16.64
N LEU A 213 -5.42 15.54 -16.44
CA LEU A 213 -6.82 15.10 -16.42
C LEU A 213 -7.09 14.30 -15.15
N LEU A 214 -8.08 14.72 -14.36
CA LEU A 214 -8.49 13.96 -13.18
C LEU A 214 -9.31 12.75 -13.61
N ARG A 215 -8.98 11.58 -13.06
CA ARG A 215 -9.76 10.35 -13.20
C ARG A 215 -10.30 9.88 -11.84
N PRO A 216 -11.54 10.24 -11.45
CA PRO A 216 -12.09 9.95 -10.12
C PRO A 216 -12.32 8.49 -9.70
N PRO A 217 -12.63 7.50 -10.56
CA PRO A 217 -13.16 6.18 -10.12
C PRO A 217 -12.19 5.34 -9.29
N LEU A 218 -10.89 5.51 -9.51
CA LEU A 218 -9.88 4.67 -8.87
C LEU A 218 -9.67 5.05 -7.40
N VAL A 219 -9.26 4.06 -6.61
CA VAL A 219 -8.72 4.21 -5.26
C VAL A 219 -7.39 3.48 -5.21
N GLY A 220 -6.33 4.23 -4.95
CA GLY A 220 -5.01 3.74 -4.64
C GLY A 220 -4.85 3.57 -3.13
N TYR A 221 -4.24 2.48 -2.70
CA TYR A 221 -4.00 2.24 -1.28
C TYR A 221 -2.80 1.35 -1.03
N ASN A 222 -2.08 1.69 0.04
CA ASN A 222 -0.90 0.98 0.44
C ASN A 222 -0.98 0.61 1.90
N ILE A 223 -0.66 -0.64 2.17
CA ILE A 223 -0.48 -1.11 3.53
C ILE A 223 0.99 -1.43 3.74
N SER A 224 1.63 -0.59 4.55
CA SER A 224 3.07 -0.57 4.71
C SER A 224 3.48 -0.75 6.16
N TYR A 225 4.31 -1.75 6.39
CA TYR A 225 4.92 -2.04 7.69
C TYR A 225 6.43 -1.81 7.63
N VAL A 226 6.89 -0.97 6.68
CA VAL A 226 8.30 -0.65 6.43
C VAL A 226 8.90 0.26 7.49
N ASP A 227 8.07 0.94 8.27
CA ASP A 227 8.51 1.70 9.43
C ASP A 227 8.48 0.82 10.68
N GLN A 228 7.36 0.13 10.89
CA GLN A 228 7.07 -0.66 12.08
C GLN A 228 5.82 -1.51 11.95
N VAL A 229 5.67 -2.41 12.91
CA VAL A 229 4.48 -3.22 13.12
C VAL A 229 3.93 -3.07 14.53
N TYR A 230 2.63 -2.78 14.60
CA TYR A 230 1.92 -2.61 15.86
C TYR A 230 0.50 -3.21 15.87
N LEU A 231 -0.35 -2.86 14.90
CA LEU A 231 -1.76 -3.31 14.86
C LEU A 231 -2.06 -4.15 13.62
N PRO A 232 -2.96 -5.15 13.70
CA PRO A 232 -3.47 -5.87 12.53
C PRO A 232 -4.51 -5.02 11.79
N VAL A 233 -4.07 -4.30 10.75
CA VAL A 233 -4.96 -3.54 9.87
C VAL A 233 -5.15 -4.29 8.55
N ALA A 234 -6.37 -4.33 8.04
CA ALA A 234 -6.69 -4.78 6.68
C ALA A 234 -7.45 -3.68 5.90
N MET A 235 -7.26 -3.66 4.58
CA MET A 235 -7.78 -2.62 3.69
C MET A 235 -8.31 -3.20 2.37
N GLU A 236 -9.44 -2.69 1.88
CA GLU A 236 -9.96 -3.02 0.55
C GLU A 236 -10.80 -1.88 -0.06
N PRO A 237 -11.04 -1.87 -1.38
CA PRO A 237 -11.85 -0.83 -2.03
C PRO A 237 -13.31 -0.90 -1.62
N ALA A 238 -13.85 0.23 -1.17
CA ALA A 238 -15.27 0.36 -0.90
C ALA A 238 -16.07 0.25 -2.20
N GLY A 239 -17.15 -0.53 -2.16
CA GLY A 239 -18.03 -0.71 -3.32
C GLY A 239 -17.52 -1.68 -4.37
N ASN A 240 -16.36 -2.32 -4.17
CA ASN A 240 -15.83 -3.35 -5.08
C ASN A 240 -15.55 -4.67 -4.36
N PRO A 241 -16.51 -5.62 -4.35
CA PRO A 241 -16.41 -6.86 -3.59
C PRO A 241 -15.53 -7.93 -4.27
N TYR A 242 -14.89 -7.63 -5.39
CA TYR A 242 -14.21 -8.64 -6.20
C TYR A 242 -12.69 -8.63 -6.07
N ILE A 243 -12.15 -7.80 -5.18
CA ILE A 243 -10.71 -7.61 -5.03
C ILE A 243 -10.17 -8.47 -3.88
N GLY A 244 -10.72 -8.32 -2.68
CA GLY A 244 -10.15 -8.90 -1.46
C GLY A 244 -9.21 -7.92 -0.76
N TYR A 245 -8.90 -8.21 0.50
CA TYR A 245 -8.16 -7.27 1.34
C TYR A 245 -6.64 -7.41 1.26
N SER A 246 -5.94 -6.31 1.55
CA SER A 246 -4.52 -6.30 1.88
C SER A 246 -4.29 -5.99 3.35
N GLY A 247 -3.28 -6.59 3.99
CA GLY A 247 -2.98 -6.46 5.41
C GLY A 247 -3.23 -7.73 6.23
N SER A 248 -3.67 -7.58 7.48
CA SER A 248 -3.97 -8.68 8.41
C SER A 248 -5.35 -8.51 9.04
N THR A 249 -6.12 -9.59 9.05
CA THR A 249 -7.40 -9.71 9.78
C THR A 249 -7.26 -10.55 11.05
N VAL A 250 -6.02 -10.86 11.46
CA VAL A 250 -5.74 -11.58 12.71
C VAL A 250 -6.26 -10.77 13.90
N ASP A 251 -6.91 -11.43 14.85
CA ASP A 251 -7.38 -10.76 16.06
C ASP A 251 -6.22 -10.18 16.88
N LEU A 252 -6.47 -9.04 17.54
CA LEU A 252 -5.42 -8.29 18.22
C LEU A 252 -4.66 -9.12 19.29
N PRO A 253 -5.30 -9.93 20.15
CA PRO A 253 -4.58 -10.81 21.07
C PRO A 253 -3.64 -11.80 20.39
N THR A 254 -4.10 -12.48 19.32
CA THR A 254 -3.26 -13.41 18.56
C THR A 254 -2.11 -12.69 17.86
N PHE A 255 -2.37 -11.49 17.31
CA PHE A 255 -1.35 -10.66 16.67
C PHE A 255 -0.25 -10.25 17.66
N ALA A 256 -0.62 -9.73 18.82
CA ALA A 256 0.30 -9.36 19.89
C ALA A 256 1.12 -10.57 20.40
N ALA A 257 0.48 -11.74 20.51
CA ALA A 257 1.17 -12.98 20.89
C ALA A 257 2.22 -13.40 19.85
N LYS A 258 1.92 -13.25 18.55
CA LYS A 258 2.88 -13.53 17.46
C LYS A 258 4.05 -12.54 17.47
N LEU A 259 3.81 -11.25 17.67
CA LEU A 259 4.89 -10.26 17.86
C LEU A 259 5.78 -10.63 19.05
N LYS A 260 5.17 -11.00 20.19
CA LYS A 260 5.92 -11.40 21.39
C LYS A 260 6.72 -12.69 21.16
N SER A 261 6.14 -13.67 20.46
CA SER A 261 6.83 -14.90 20.11
C SER A 261 8.01 -14.64 19.19
N PHE A 262 7.89 -13.71 18.24
CA PHE A 262 8.98 -13.37 17.34
C PHE A 262 10.22 -12.89 18.08
N VAL A 263 10.05 -12.09 19.14
CA VAL A 263 11.16 -11.51 19.90
C VAL A 263 11.61 -12.34 21.10
N THR A 264 10.78 -13.26 21.62
CA THR A 264 11.11 -14.04 22.83
C THR A 264 11.35 -15.53 22.60
N ASP A 265 10.83 -16.14 21.52
CA ASP A 265 11.08 -17.55 21.23
C ASP A 265 12.55 -17.75 20.83
N PRO A 266 13.33 -18.59 21.55
CA PRO A 266 14.73 -18.84 21.22
C PRO A 266 14.95 -19.41 19.82
N ASN A 267 13.93 -20.01 19.21
CA ASN A 267 13.98 -20.59 17.85
C ASN A 267 13.50 -19.62 16.76
N SER A 268 12.97 -18.45 17.13
CA SER A 268 12.59 -17.43 16.15
C SER A 268 13.83 -16.79 15.53
N PHE A 269 13.79 -16.51 14.22
CA PHE A 269 14.82 -15.71 13.55
C PHE A 269 14.90 -14.29 14.09
N GLY A 270 13.79 -13.77 14.65
CA GLY A 270 13.70 -12.50 15.33
C GLY A 270 14.04 -12.53 16.82
N ASN A 271 14.52 -13.65 17.36
CA ASN A 271 14.81 -13.74 18.80
C ASN A 271 15.72 -12.60 19.24
N ASP A 272 15.25 -11.84 20.24
CA ASP A 272 15.86 -10.61 20.75
C ASP A 272 16.03 -9.55 19.64
N TRP A 273 14.97 -9.32 18.86
CA TRP A 273 14.83 -8.16 17.98
C TRP A 273 14.70 -6.88 18.81
N THR A 274 15.17 -5.76 18.27
CA THR A 274 15.00 -4.46 18.90
C THR A 274 13.53 -4.03 18.85
N VAL A 275 13.06 -3.32 19.87
CA VAL A 275 11.69 -2.81 20.00
C VAL A 275 11.72 -1.33 20.36
N TYR A 276 10.64 -0.60 20.11
CA TYR A 276 10.51 0.74 20.68
C TYR A 276 10.42 0.65 22.21
N ASN A 277 11.05 1.60 22.90
CA ASN A 277 11.10 1.65 24.35
C ASN A 277 9.76 2.15 24.92
N MET A 278 8.77 1.28 24.86
CA MET A 278 7.36 1.53 25.15
C MET A 278 6.80 0.43 26.04
N SER A 279 5.67 0.70 26.69
CA SER A 279 5.02 -0.28 27.58
C SER A 279 4.37 -1.43 26.80
N GLU A 280 3.89 -1.16 25.58
CA GLU A 280 3.43 -2.19 24.66
C GLU A 280 4.43 -2.52 23.57
N LEU A 281 4.30 -3.75 23.07
CA LEU A 281 5.23 -4.30 22.11
C LEU A 281 4.99 -3.71 20.72
N ARG A 282 5.97 -2.93 20.24
CA ARG A 282 6.01 -2.38 18.89
C ARG A 282 7.39 -2.58 18.31
N LEU A 283 7.44 -3.14 17.10
CA LEU A 283 8.70 -3.52 16.48
C LEU A 283 9.01 -2.54 15.35
N PRO A 284 10.16 -1.86 15.37
CA PRO A 284 10.65 -1.18 14.19
C PRO A 284 10.96 -2.21 13.10
N ALA A 285 10.74 -1.81 11.86
CA ALA A 285 11.25 -2.55 10.71
C ALA A 285 12.78 -2.55 10.69
N THR A 286 13.35 -3.36 9.81
CA THR A 286 14.81 -3.53 9.71
C THR A 286 15.54 -2.23 9.41
N TYR A 287 15.02 -1.40 8.49
CA TYR A 287 15.58 -0.08 8.22
C TYR A 287 15.62 0.78 9.49
N ASN A 288 14.49 0.91 10.20
CA ASN A 288 14.39 1.69 11.42
C ASN A 288 15.29 1.17 12.54
N SER A 289 15.48 -0.14 12.62
CA SER A 289 16.43 -0.76 13.55
C SER A 289 17.88 -0.30 13.33
N PHE A 290 18.27 0.05 12.09
CA PHE A 290 19.60 0.59 11.78
C PHE A 290 19.68 2.12 11.86
N VAL A 291 18.65 2.84 11.39
CA VAL A 291 18.70 4.32 11.38
C VAL A 291 18.48 4.94 12.74
N GLN A 292 17.66 4.32 13.59
CA GLN A 292 17.31 4.81 14.92
C GLN A 292 18.17 4.17 16.04
N GLN A 293 19.16 3.33 15.68
CA GLN A 293 20.07 2.75 16.66
C GLN A 293 20.82 3.85 17.42
N GLY A 294 20.68 3.86 18.75
CA GLY A 294 21.28 4.88 19.61
C GLY A 294 20.57 6.23 19.61
N ALA A 295 19.44 6.37 18.90
CA ALA A 295 18.58 7.54 19.04
C ALA A 295 17.98 7.60 20.45
N LEU A 296 17.70 8.82 20.92
CA LEU A 296 17.11 9.07 22.23
C LEU A 296 15.65 9.49 22.06
N ALA A 297 14.77 8.96 22.91
CA ALA A 297 13.39 9.40 23.00
C ALA A 297 13.29 10.73 23.77
N ASP A 298 12.15 11.41 23.66
CA ASP A 298 11.89 12.60 24.47
C ASP A 298 11.64 12.18 25.93
N ALA A 299 12.46 12.70 26.85
CA ALA A 299 12.36 12.41 28.28
C ALA A 299 11.02 12.82 28.92
N ASN A 300 10.24 13.67 28.26
CA ASN A 300 8.95 14.12 28.76
C ASN A 300 7.80 13.15 28.43
N GLN A 301 8.07 12.06 27.71
CA GLN A 301 7.09 11.00 27.46
C GLN A 301 6.96 10.09 28.69
N ALA A 302 5.74 9.97 29.23
CA ALA A 302 5.47 9.43 30.57
C ALA A 302 5.57 7.89 30.69
N ASP A 303 5.77 7.17 29.59
CA ASP A 303 5.59 5.71 29.47
C ASP A 303 6.87 4.96 29.04
N ILE A 304 8.03 5.62 29.06
CA ILE A 304 9.30 5.02 28.62
C ILE A 304 9.86 4.09 29.72
N PRO A 305 9.83 2.74 29.56
CA PRO A 305 10.13 1.83 30.68
C PRO A 305 11.62 1.71 31.03
N VAL A 306 12.50 1.90 30.04
CA VAL A 306 13.95 1.78 30.23
C VAL A 306 14.58 3.18 30.34
N PRO A 307 15.01 3.64 31.52
CA PRO A 307 15.73 4.89 31.68
C PRO A 307 17.18 4.78 31.20
N TRP A 308 17.84 5.90 30.88
CA TRP A 308 19.28 5.90 30.58
C TRP A 308 20.13 6.32 31.78
N PRO A 309 21.03 5.45 32.30
CA PRO A 309 21.92 5.82 33.40
C PRO A 309 22.84 6.99 33.04
N GLY A 310 22.66 8.14 33.70
CA GLY A 310 23.51 9.31 33.54
C GLY A 310 23.22 10.20 32.33
N GLN A 311 22.11 9.98 31.60
CA GLN A 311 21.61 10.92 30.58
C GLN A 311 20.21 11.41 30.93
N ALA A 312 19.87 12.60 30.42
CA ALA A 312 18.55 13.17 30.59
C ALA A 312 17.46 12.41 29.82
N ASN A 313 17.81 11.83 28.66
CA ASN A 313 16.86 11.19 27.75
C ASN A 313 17.10 9.67 27.65
N PRO A 314 16.03 8.86 27.69
CA PRO A 314 16.10 7.41 27.51
C PRO A 314 16.37 7.01 26.05
N PRO A 315 16.80 5.75 25.78
CA PRO A 315 16.98 5.30 24.41
C PRO A 315 15.62 5.10 23.71
N LEU A 316 15.55 5.41 22.42
CA LEU A 316 14.34 5.21 21.60
C LEU A 316 14.06 3.72 21.36
N LEU A 317 15.12 2.96 21.11
CA LEU A 317 15.08 1.53 20.85
C LEU A 317 15.75 0.73 21.98
N THR A 318 15.21 -0.44 22.28
CA THR A 318 15.69 -1.35 23.33
C THR A 318 15.33 -2.81 23.00
N THR A 319 15.44 -3.74 23.94
CA THR A 319 14.94 -5.11 23.80
C THR A 319 13.87 -5.44 24.84
N VAL A 320 13.06 -6.47 24.59
CA VAL A 320 12.03 -6.92 25.56
C VAL A 320 12.67 -7.34 26.89
N GLY A 321 13.79 -8.07 26.86
CA GLY A 321 14.50 -8.44 28.08
C GLY A 321 14.96 -7.23 28.89
N CYS A 322 15.28 -6.13 28.22
CA CYS A 322 15.61 -4.87 28.83
C CYS A 322 14.41 -4.16 29.48
N ILE A 323 13.25 -4.19 28.84
CA ILE A 323 12.00 -3.67 29.40
C ILE A 323 11.60 -4.48 30.65
N GLU A 324 11.72 -5.81 30.59
CA GLU A 324 11.36 -6.71 31.70
C GLU A 324 12.37 -6.66 32.87
N SER A 325 13.62 -6.27 32.61
CA SER A 325 14.66 -6.16 33.63
C SER A 325 15.60 -4.96 33.41
N PRO A 326 15.12 -3.71 33.60
CA PRO A 326 15.87 -2.50 33.25
C PRO A 326 17.23 -2.34 33.95
N THR A 327 17.35 -2.92 35.16
CA THR A 327 18.60 -2.89 35.95
C THR A 327 19.72 -3.75 35.36
N THR A 328 19.40 -4.60 34.37
CA THR A 328 20.34 -5.50 33.70
C THR A 328 20.71 -5.05 32.29
N CYS A 329 20.11 -3.96 31.80
CA CYS A 329 20.45 -3.37 30.51
C CYS A 329 21.90 -2.86 30.51
N GLY A 330 22.75 -3.48 29.69
CA GLY A 330 24.11 -3.00 29.47
C GLY A 330 24.25 -2.14 28.22
N SER A 331 25.44 -2.16 27.62
CA SER A 331 25.92 -1.18 26.64
C SER A 331 25.10 -1.15 25.33
N PRO A 332 25.23 -0.09 24.49
CA PRO A 332 24.44 0.09 23.26
C PRO A 332 24.34 -1.14 22.32
N PRO A 333 25.37 -2.00 22.15
CA PRO A 333 25.24 -3.23 21.38
C PRO A 333 24.18 -4.19 21.93
N GLN A 334 24.05 -4.31 23.25
CA GLN A 334 23.06 -5.18 23.89
C GLN A 334 21.64 -4.65 23.71
N GLN A 335 21.47 -3.36 23.49
CA GLN A 335 20.16 -2.72 23.25
C GLN A 335 19.66 -2.87 21.81
N ALA A 336 20.56 -3.13 20.84
CA ALA A 336 20.16 -3.48 19.48
C ALA A 336 19.57 -4.89 19.37
N GLY A 337 19.82 -5.74 20.37
CA GLY A 337 19.37 -7.11 20.42
C GLY A 337 20.16 -8.05 19.49
N LYS A 338 20.11 -9.36 19.80
CA LYS A 338 20.88 -10.38 19.08
C LYS A 338 20.52 -10.49 17.60
N ALA A 339 19.26 -10.26 17.23
CA ALA A 339 18.86 -10.40 15.84
C ALA A 339 19.53 -9.33 14.96
N VAL A 340 19.50 -8.06 15.37
CA VAL A 340 20.18 -6.97 14.63
C VAL A 340 21.70 -7.17 14.64
N GLN A 341 22.27 -7.75 15.70
CA GLN A 341 23.69 -8.15 15.71
C GLN A 341 23.99 -9.24 14.66
N ARG A 342 23.12 -10.24 14.48
CA ARG A 342 23.28 -11.25 13.41
C ARG A 342 23.29 -10.60 12.03
N LEU A 343 22.40 -9.63 11.78
CA LEU A 343 22.39 -8.88 10.51
C LEU A 343 23.71 -8.12 10.31
N ASN A 344 24.26 -7.51 11.36
CA ASN A 344 25.58 -6.86 11.28
C ASN A 344 26.70 -7.87 10.97
N ASN A 345 26.73 -8.98 11.69
CA ASN A 345 27.71 -10.05 11.47
C ASN A 345 27.64 -10.62 10.06
N LEU A 346 26.42 -10.77 9.53
CA LEU A 346 26.16 -11.23 8.18
C LEU A 346 26.81 -10.30 7.15
N TRP A 347 26.54 -8.99 7.22
CA TRP A 347 27.14 -8.00 6.32
C TRP A 347 28.65 -7.90 6.45
N ALA A 348 29.17 -7.95 7.68
CA ALA A 348 30.60 -7.94 7.95
C ALA A 348 31.32 -9.16 7.35
N SER A 349 30.63 -10.30 7.28
CA SER A 349 31.22 -11.58 6.86
C SER A 349 30.97 -11.91 5.38
N CYS A 350 29.87 -11.43 4.81
CA CYS A 350 29.44 -11.74 3.45
C CYS A 350 29.81 -10.69 2.41
N VAL A 351 30.36 -9.55 2.80
CA VAL A 351 30.85 -8.53 1.87
C VAL A 351 32.34 -8.31 2.06
N SER A 352 33.07 -8.20 0.95
CA SER A 352 34.47 -7.79 0.94
C SER A 352 34.55 -6.28 1.06
N TRP A 353 34.58 -5.77 2.30
CA TRP A 353 34.66 -4.35 2.60
C TRP A 353 36.06 -3.78 2.37
N ASP A 354 36.12 -2.52 1.92
CA ASP A 354 37.36 -1.74 2.00
C ASP A 354 37.63 -1.43 3.49
N PRO A 355 38.86 -1.64 4.01
CA PRO A 355 39.19 -1.23 5.38
C PRO A 355 38.81 0.22 5.71
N ALA A 356 38.82 1.12 4.73
CA ALA A 356 38.41 2.51 4.91
C ALA A 356 36.90 2.70 5.17
N ASP A 357 36.06 1.75 4.76
CA ASP A 357 34.61 1.82 4.94
C ASP A 357 34.18 1.49 6.39
N GLY A 358 35.11 1.03 7.23
CA GLY A 358 34.90 0.88 8.68
C GLY A 358 34.01 -0.29 9.09
N ALA A 359 33.90 -1.33 8.26
CA ALA A 359 33.16 -2.54 8.60
C ALA A 359 33.79 -3.26 9.82
N PRO A 360 32.98 -3.87 10.69
CA PRO A 360 33.50 -4.67 11.78
C PRO A 360 34.17 -5.95 11.24
N ALA A 361 34.93 -6.64 12.10
CA ALA A 361 35.57 -7.89 11.72
C ALA A 361 34.53 -8.97 11.37
N ALA A 362 34.79 -9.73 10.30
CA ALA A 362 34.01 -10.90 9.94
C ALA A 362 34.02 -11.93 11.09
N THR A 363 32.84 -12.44 11.43
CA THR A 363 32.63 -13.42 12.50
C THR A 363 32.07 -14.74 12.01
N GLU A 364 31.56 -14.78 10.77
CA GLU A 364 30.92 -15.94 10.16
C GLU A 364 31.67 -16.39 8.89
N THR A 365 31.47 -17.64 8.47
CA THR A 365 31.91 -18.11 7.14
C THR A 365 30.75 -18.00 6.16
N CYS A 366 30.77 -16.98 5.30
CA CYS A 366 29.66 -16.72 4.39
C CYS A 366 29.49 -17.83 3.32
N PRO A 367 28.26 -18.33 3.08
CA PRO A 367 27.96 -19.18 1.93
C PRO A 367 28.29 -18.47 0.60
N ALA A 368 28.87 -19.19 -0.35
CA ALA A 368 29.39 -18.60 -1.60
C ALA A 368 28.33 -17.89 -2.46
N ALA A 369 27.10 -18.42 -2.52
CA ALA A 369 25.99 -17.79 -3.23
C ALA A 369 25.62 -16.44 -2.58
N MET A 370 25.35 -16.47 -1.27
CA MET A 370 25.05 -15.28 -0.48
C MET A 370 26.16 -14.22 -0.53
N HIS A 371 27.43 -14.64 -0.51
CA HIS A 371 28.56 -13.74 -0.71
C HIS A 371 28.46 -13.02 -2.05
N SER A 372 28.17 -13.75 -3.12
CA SER A 372 28.06 -13.18 -4.48
C SER A 372 26.92 -12.17 -4.58
N ASP A 373 25.77 -12.52 -4.02
CA ASP A 373 24.56 -11.69 -4.03
C ASP A 373 24.75 -10.41 -3.20
N MET A 374 25.24 -10.53 -1.96
CA MET A 374 25.48 -9.37 -1.10
C MET A 374 26.62 -8.47 -1.63
N GLN A 375 27.65 -9.06 -2.25
CA GLN A 375 28.71 -8.29 -2.90
C GLN A 375 28.18 -7.50 -4.10
N LEU A 376 27.21 -8.05 -4.86
CA LEU A 376 26.54 -7.34 -5.94
C LEU A 376 25.72 -6.15 -5.41
N ILE A 377 24.99 -6.32 -4.30
CA ILE A 377 24.27 -5.21 -3.65
C ILE A 377 25.23 -4.11 -3.18
N TYR A 378 26.33 -4.47 -2.50
CA TYR A 378 27.34 -3.50 -2.09
C TYR A 378 27.91 -2.74 -3.28
N ALA A 379 28.26 -3.43 -4.37
CA ALA A 379 28.78 -2.79 -5.59
C ALA A 379 27.74 -1.86 -6.25
N PHE A 380 26.46 -2.27 -6.26
CA PHE A 380 25.36 -1.46 -6.77
C PHE A 380 25.21 -0.14 -6.00
N PHE A 381 25.17 -0.18 -4.67
CA PHE A 381 25.08 1.03 -3.86
C PHE A 381 26.37 1.85 -3.87
N LYS A 382 27.53 1.23 -4.03
CA LYS A 382 28.79 1.95 -4.27
C LYS A 382 28.75 2.74 -5.57
N GLN A 383 28.20 2.16 -6.63
CA GLN A 383 28.01 2.85 -7.91
C GLN A 383 26.99 3.99 -7.79
N ASN A 384 25.88 3.78 -7.09
CA ASN A 384 24.90 4.85 -6.83
C ASN A 384 25.52 5.98 -6.00
N TYR A 385 26.34 5.67 -4.99
CA TYR A 385 27.07 6.67 -4.22
C TYR A 385 28.06 7.46 -5.08
N GLN A 386 28.81 6.82 -5.97
CA GLN A 386 29.73 7.52 -6.88
C GLN A 386 29.01 8.52 -7.79
N SER A 387 27.81 8.17 -8.27
CA SER A 387 26.93 9.10 -8.99
C SER A 387 26.50 10.26 -8.10
N TYR A 388 26.10 9.97 -6.86
CA TYR A 388 25.79 11.00 -5.86
C TYR A 388 26.97 11.94 -5.59
N GLU A 389 28.21 11.46 -5.50
CA GLU A 389 29.36 12.36 -5.29
C GLU A 389 29.52 13.34 -6.44
N SER A 390 29.28 12.88 -7.67
CA SER A 390 29.28 13.74 -8.86
C SER A 390 28.14 14.76 -8.80
N ASP A 391 26.92 14.31 -8.47
CA ASP A 391 25.74 15.17 -8.38
C ASP A 391 25.83 16.19 -7.24
N TYR A 392 26.35 15.78 -6.09
CA TYR A 392 26.58 16.63 -4.92
C TYR A 392 27.51 17.79 -5.28
N ASN A 393 28.56 17.50 -6.06
CA ASN A 393 29.49 18.51 -6.58
C ASN A 393 28.98 19.25 -7.82
N GLY A 394 27.84 18.83 -8.39
CA GLY A 394 27.18 19.45 -9.52
C GLY A 394 26.24 20.62 -9.15
N PRO A 395 25.68 21.31 -10.16
CA PRO A 395 24.76 22.44 -9.96
C PRO A 395 23.34 22.02 -9.54
N GLY A 396 22.99 20.73 -9.66
CA GLY A 396 21.66 20.21 -9.31
C GLY A 396 21.45 19.99 -7.82
N CYS A 397 22.51 20.00 -7.01
CA CYS A 397 22.45 19.75 -5.57
C CYS A 397 22.53 21.07 -4.77
N ALA A 398 21.57 21.29 -3.88
CA ALA A 398 21.51 22.50 -3.04
C ALA A 398 22.61 22.58 -1.96
N ARG A 399 23.20 21.44 -1.57
CA ARG A 399 24.27 21.30 -0.55
C ARG A 399 23.89 21.92 0.80
N THR A 400 22.71 21.57 1.30
CA THR A 400 22.16 22.12 2.55
C THR A 400 22.95 21.70 3.79
N ALA A 401 23.74 20.62 3.70
CA ALA A 401 24.63 20.11 4.74
C ALA A 401 25.77 19.29 4.09
N PRO A 402 26.84 18.92 4.84
CA PRO A 402 27.97 18.18 4.29
C PRO A 402 27.58 16.88 3.60
N GLN A 403 28.36 16.49 2.59
CA GLN A 403 28.19 15.22 1.89
C GLN A 403 28.18 14.05 2.89
N VAL A 404 27.23 13.13 2.74
CA VAL A 404 27.21 11.92 3.55
C VAL A 404 28.35 10.98 3.12
N PRO A 405 29.07 10.34 4.05
CA PRO A 405 30.16 9.43 3.71
C PRO A 405 29.65 8.05 3.27
N PHE A 406 30.37 7.42 2.34
CA PHE A 406 30.25 5.98 2.09
C PHE A 406 31.00 5.21 3.17
N ASN A 407 30.27 4.63 4.11
CA ASN A 407 30.80 3.76 5.15
C ASN A 407 29.79 2.66 5.46
N TYR A 408 30.22 1.67 6.25
CA TYR A 408 29.43 0.51 6.64
C TYR A 408 28.01 0.87 7.09
N THR A 409 27.87 1.75 8.09
CA THR A 409 26.56 2.14 8.63
C THR A 409 25.69 2.83 7.60
N THR A 410 26.25 3.77 6.82
CA THR A 410 25.49 4.47 5.78
C THR A 410 24.99 3.48 4.72
N VAL A 411 25.85 2.57 4.23
CA VAL A 411 25.47 1.57 3.22
C VAL A 411 24.29 0.72 3.70
N LEU A 412 24.32 0.22 4.94
CA LEU A 412 23.22 -0.61 5.45
C LEU A 412 21.87 0.14 5.48
N ARG A 413 21.88 1.45 5.75
CA ARG A 413 20.67 2.27 5.73
C ARG A 413 20.08 2.35 4.33
N HIS A 414 20.90 2.58 3.31
CA HIS A 414 20.44 2.61 1.92
C HIS A 414 20.01 1.24 1.42
N VAL A 415 20.70 0.17 1.82
CA VAL A 415 20.33 -1.19 1.41
C VAL A 415 18.99 -1.59 2.00
N TYR A 416 18.84 -1.58 3.33
CA TYR A 416 17.58 -2.01 3.96
C TYR A 416 16.44 -1.01 3.74
N GLY A 417 16.76 0.27 3.52
CA GLY A 417 15.79 1.28 3.11
C GLY A 417 15.47 1.26 1.62
N TRP A 418 16.23 0.55 0.79
CA TRP A 418 16.20 0.59 -0.68
C TRP A 418 16.04 2.02 -1.25
N VAL A 419 16.83 2.95 -0.74
CA VAL A 419 16.76 4.38 -1.10
C VAL A 419 18.06 4.86 -1.74
N PRO A 420 18.01 5.75 -2.75
CA PRO A 420 19.21 6.30 -3.36
C PRO A 420 19.98 7.23 -2.41
N TYR A 421 21.25 7.45 -2.71
CA TYR A 421 22.01 8.56 -2.15
C TYR A 421 21.59 9.86 -2.83
N ASN A 422 20.93 10.76 -2.08
CA ASN A 422 20.53 12.08 -2.55
C ASN A 422 20.50 13.13 -1.43
N GLU A 423 21.08 12.78 -0.28
CA GLU A 423 21.05 13.58 0.92
C GLU A 423 21.70 14.93 0.68
N ASN A 424 21.12 15.93 1.34
CA ASN A 424 21.61 17.31 1.35
C ASN A 424 21.55 18.01 -0.01
N CYS A 425 20.86 17.43 -0.99
CA CYS A 425 20.66 18.04 -2.30
C CYS A 425 19.34 18.79 -2.47
N GLY A 426 18.40 18.65 -1.53
CA GLY A 426 17.12 19.37 -1.55
C GLY A 426 16.15 18.94 -2.66
N ASN A 427 16.50 17.90 -3.43
CA ASN A 427 15.67 17.30 -4.47
C ASN A 427 15.67 15.77 -4.31
N ALA A 428 14.54 15.22 -3.86
CA ALA A 428 14.37 13.79 -3.63
C ALA A 428 14.42 12.95 -4.93
N GLY A 429 14.26 13.57 -6.11
CA GLY A 429 14.33 12.89 -7.41
C GLY A 429 15.74 12.78 -8.01
N LEU A 430 16.78 13.28 -7.34
CA LEU A 430 18.16 13.14 -7.82
C LEU A 430 18.68 11.71 -7.61
N ASN A 431 19.60 11.30 -8.50
CA ASN A 431 20.32 10.03 -8.46
C ASN A 431 19.44 8.78 -8.19
N PRO A 432 18.33 8.60 -8.91
CA PRO A 432 17.41 7.50 -8.63
C PRO A 432 18.09 6.14 -8.82
N LEU A 433 17.74 5.17 -7.97
CA LEU A 433 18.28 3.80 -8.07
C LEU A 433 18.02 3.17 -9.44
N ALA A 434 16.90 3.52 -10.09
CA ALA A 434 16.52 3.05 -11.42
C ALA A 434 17.57 3.35 -12.50
N ASP A 435 18.37 4.40 -12.34
CA ASP A 435 19.42 4.79 -13.28
C ASP A 435 20.76 4.10 -13.01
N THR A 436 20.85 3.33 -11.92
CA THR A 436 22.09 2.66 -11.51
C THR A 436 22.27 1.34 -12.27
N THR A 437 23.45 1.17 -12.86
CA THR A 437 23.90 -0.08 -13.47
C THR A 437 25.30 -0.41 -12.98
N VAL A 438 25.58 -1.68 -12.69
CA VAL A 438 26.88 -2.10 -12.10
C VAL A 438 27.44 -3.29 -12.86
N THR A 439 28.76 -3.35 -13.04
CA THR A 439 29.42 -4.50 -13.65
C THR A 439 30.26 -5.23 -12.62
N VAL A 440 29.93 -6.51 -12.37
CA VAL A 440 30.63 -7.38 -11.43
C VAL A 440 31.04 -8.65 -12.19
N ASN A 441 32.32 -9.03 -12.11
CA ASN A 441 32.88 -10.22 -12.78
C ASN A 441 32.59 -10.31 -14.29
N GLY A 442 32.55 -9.16 -14.98
CA GLY A 442 32.30 -9.08 -16.42
C GLY A 442 30.82 -9.13 -16.83
N THR A 443 29.89 -9.25 -15.87
CA THR A 443 28.44 -9.19 -16.10
C THR A 443 27.92 -7.83 -15.68
N THR A 444 27.19 -7.15 -16.58
CA THR A 444 26.47 -5.91 -16.27
C THR A 444 25.08 -6.24 -15.75
N TRP A 445 24.75 -5.65 -14.60
CA TRP A 445 23.47 -5.78 -13.91
C TRP A 445 22.72 -4.45 -13.94
N THR A 446 21.45 -4.52 -14.32
CA THR A 446 20.51 -3.39 -14.27
C THR A 446 19.81 -3.32 -12.92
N HIS A 447 19.27 -2.15 -12.55
CA HIS A 447 18.44 -1.99 -11.35
C HIS A 447 17.37 -3.10 -11.21
N ALA A 448 16.62 -3.39 -12.28
CA ALA A 448 15.54 -4.39 -12.23
C ALA A 448 16.06 -5.79 -11.88
N GLN A 449 17.23 -6.18 -12.40
CA GLN A 449 17.85 -7.47 -12.09
C GLN A 449 18.37 -7.53 -10.66
N VAL A 450 19.03 -6.47 -10.19
CA VAL A 450 19.55 -6.38 -8.82
C VAL A 450 18.40 -6.35 -7.81
N GLN A 451 17.34 -5.58 -8.08
CA GLN A 451 16.13 -5.50 -7.26
C GLN A 451 15.43 -6.87 -7.18
N SER A 452 15.30 -7.59 -8.30
CA SER A 452 14.70 -8.92 -8.30
C SER A 452 15.46 -9.91 -7.43
N MET A 453 16.80 -9.95 -7.52
CA MET A 453 17.63 -10.79 -6.66
C MET A 453 17.54 -10.36 -5.19
N TYR A 454 17.61 -9.05 -4.92
CA TYR A 454 17.49 -8.51 -3.57
C TYR A 454 16.19 -8.97 -2.89
N ILE A 455 15.08 -8.97 -3.62
CA ILE A 455 13.80 -9.43 -3.11
C ILE A 455 13.79 -10.95 -2.94
N GLU A 456 13.91 -11.70 -4.04
CA GLU A 456 13.63 -13.14 -4.05
C GLU A 456 14.70 -13.96 -3.32
N ASP A 457 15.97 -13.59 -3.50
CA ASP A 457 17.10 -14.39 -3.04
C ASP A 457 17.63 -13.92 -1.68
N LEU A 458 17.46 -12.64 -1.32
CA LEU A 458 17.89 -12.09 -0.03
C LEU A 458 16.72 -11.86 0.93
N GLN A 459 15.78 -10.98 0.63
CA GLN A 459 14.68 -10.64 1.54
C GLN A 459 13.81 -11.84 1.92
N TYR A 460 13.52 -12.71 0.95
CA TYR A 460 12.75 -13.95 1.14
C TYR A 460 13.61 -15.20 1.44
N ASN A 461 14.89 -15.03 1.76
CA ASN A 461 15.80 -16.16 1.93
C ASN A 461 15.44 -17.10 3.08
N TYR A 462 14.60 -16.66 4.03
CA TYR A 462 14.05 -17.49 5.10
C TYR A 462 13.26 -18.71 4.60
N ARG A 463 12.84 -18.71 3.33
CA ARG A 463 12.14 -19.85 2.70
C ARG A 463 13.06 -21.03 2.44
N THR A 464 14.38 -20.79 2.34
CA THR A 464 15.38 -21.82 2.03
C THR A 464 16.48 -21.92 3.07
N GLN A 465 16.76 -20.83 3.79
CA GLN A 465 17.74 -20.77 4.87
C GLN A 465 17.10 -21.14 6.22
N THR A 466 17.80 -21.97 6.99
CA THR A 466 17.36 -22.41 8.33
C THR A 466 18.25 -21.89 9.45
N ASP A 467 19.48 -21.46 9.14
CA ASP A 467 20.41 -20.89 10.11
C ASP A 467 20.10 -19.39 10.32
N PRO A 468 19.73 -18.96 11.54
CA PRO A 468 19.41 -17.57 11.84
C PRO A 468 20.57 -16.58 11.56
N ASN A 469 21.81 -17.04 11.52
CA ASN A 469 22.97 -16.18 11.21
C ASN A 469 23.01 -15.76 9.74
N PHE A 470 22.31 -16.50 8.87
CA PHE A 470 22.26 -16.24 7.43
C PHE A 470 20.89 -15.77 6.95
N ILE A 471 19.98 -15.42 7.86
CA ILE A 471 18.71 -14.78 7.48
C ILE A 471 18.97 -13.31 7.22
N PHE A 472 18.72 -12.86 5.99
CA PHE A 472 19.04 -11.49 5.57
C PHE A 472 18.10 -10.48 6.23
N ASN A 473 16.81 -10.81 6.30
CA ASN A 473 15.83 -9.95 6.94
C ASN A 473 14.72 -10.77 7.63
N PRO A 474 14.86 -11.09 8.94
CA PRO A 474 13.88 -11.88 9.65
C PRO A 474 12.54 -11.15 9.84
N TYR A 475 12.51 -9.83 9.73
CA TYR A 475 11.29 -9.03 9.79
C TYR A 475 10.35 -9.33 8.61
N VAL A 476 10.87 -9.68 7.43
CA VAL A 476 10.02 -10.05 6.27
C VAL A 476 9.22 -11.31 6.56
N LYS A 477 9.86 -12.32 7.17
CA LYS A 477 9.15 -13.54 7.61
C LYS A 477 8.07 -13.21 8.63
N LEU A 478 8.35 -12.30 9.57
CA LEU A 478 7.35 -11.86 10.55
C LEU A 478 6.11 -11.31 9.84
N ILE A 479 6.29 -10.35 8.93
CA ILE A 479 5.18 -9.70 8.22
C ILE A 479 4.42 -10.71 7.35
N HIS A 480 5.09 -11.46 6.48
CA HIS A 480 4.39 -12.24 5.46
C HIS A 480 3.91 -13.61 5.92
N GLU A 481 4.66 -14.29 6.79
CA GLU A 481 4.34 -15.66 7.22
C GLU A 481 3.72 -15.68 8.61
N ASP A 482 4.38 -15.06 9.60
CA ASP A 482 3.96 -15.20 10.99
C ASP A 482 2.67 -14.40 11.26
N LEU A 483 2.60 -13.16 10.76
CA LEU A 483 1.43 -12.28 10.88
C LEU A 483 0.43 -12.43 9.73
N ASP A 484 0.76 -13.27 8.74
CA ASP A 484 -0.05 -13.54 7.55
C ASP A 484 -0.49 -12.25 6.85
N MET A 485 0.46 -11.38 6.50
CA MET A 485 0.17 -10.08 5.88
C MET A 485 0.55 -10.08 4.40
N ASN A 486 -0.28 -9.50 3.55
CA ASN A 486 0.06 -9.11 2.18
C ASN A 486 0.28 -7.60 2.16
N ALA A 487 1.39 -7.19 2.77
CA ALA A 487 1.77 -5.80 2.99
C ALA A 487 3.26 -5.63 2.70
N TYR A 488 3.73 -4.38 2.57
CA TYR A 488 5.16 -4.13 2.48
C TYR A 488 5.86 -4.56 3.78
N GLY A 489 6.79 -5.51 3.67
CA GLY A 489 7.72 -5.85 4.75
C GLY A 489 9.02 -5.04 4.72
N PHE A 490 9.30 -4.40 3.59
CA PHE A 490 10.47 -3.55 3.34
C PHE A 490 10.18 -2.58 2.17
N SER A 491 11.09 -1.63 1.90
CA SER A 491 10.86 -0.46 1.02
C SER A 491 10.70 -0.73 -0.49
N VAL A 492 10.41 -1.97 -0.89
CA VAL A 492 10.17 -2.35 -2.28
C VAL A 492 8.88 -3.15 -2.37
N ASP A 493 8.15 -2.99 -3.48
CA ASP A 493 6.95 -3.78 -3.82
C ASP A 493 7.29 -5.27 -3.82
N ASP A 494 7.03 -5.93 -2.69
CA ASP A 494 7.49 -7.30 -2.41
C ASP A 494 6.36 -8.34 -2.47
N ALA A 495 5.10 -7.91 -2.49
CA ALA A 495 3.93 -8.78 -2.54
C ALA A 495 2.70 -8.10 -3.17
N VAL A 496 1.97 -7.31 -2.37
CA VAL A 496 0.70 -6.63 -2.73
C VAL A 496 0.63 -5.26 -2.05
N GLY A 497 1.80 -4.69 -1.74
CA GLY A 497 1.92 -3.51 -0.90
C GLY A 497 1.18 -2.29 -1.46
N PHE A 498 1.15 -2.13 -2.78
CA PHE A 498 0.41 -1.09 -3.50
C PHE A 498 -0.72 -1.71 -4.34
N MET A 499 -1.91 -1.15 -4.21
CA MET A 499 -3.07 -1.51 -5.01
C MET A 499 -3.74 -0.28 -5.59
N GLN A 500 -4.26 -0.41 -6.81
CA GLN A 500 -5.08 0.62 -7.45
C GLN A 500 -6.26 -0.06 -8.15
N GLU A 501 -7.46 0.19 -7.64
CA GLU A 501 -8.68 -0.51 -8.06
C GLU A 501 -9.85 0.46 -8.20
N ASP A 502 -10.88 0.08 -8.95
CA ASP A 502 -12.14 0.83 -8.96
C ASP A 502 -12.82 0.75 -7.58
N GLY A 503 -13.29 1.90 -7.07
CA GLY A 503 -14.00 1.94 -5.79
C GLY A 503 -14.57 3.31 -5.45
N SER A 504 -15.54 3.37 -4.55
CA SER A 504 -16.12 4.62 -4.02
C SER A 504 -15.37 5.17 -2.79
N GLY A 505 -14.26 4.54 -2.42
CA GLY A 505 -13.51 4.82 -1.21
C GLY A 505 -12.71 3.60 -0.76
N LEU A 506 -12.36 3.56 0.53
CA LEU A 506 -11.67 2.45 1.16
C LEU A 506 -12.39 2.00 2.42
N ILE A 507 -12.27 0.72 2.72
CA ILE A 507 -12.69 0.09 3.96
C ILE A 507 -11.42 -0.34 4.70
N TYR A 508 -11.37 -0.05 5.99
CA TYR A 508 -10.35 -0.45 6.93
C TYR A 508 -11.00 -1.31 8.00
N THR A 509 -10.35 -2.40 8.39
CA THR A 509 -10.70 -3.16 9.59
C THR A 509 -9.48 -3.31 10.48
N VAL A 510 -9.71 -3.38 11.79
CA VAL A 510 -8.64 -3.54 12.78
C VAL A 510 -8.97 -4.73 13.66
N GLY A 511 -8.14 -5.77 13.63
CA GLY A 511 -8.31 -6.95 14.48
C GLY A 511 -9.40 -7.94 14.04
N GLY A 512 -9.81 -7.92 12.77
CA GLY A 512 -10.80 -8.86 12.25
C GLY A 512 -11.25 -8.55 10.82
N PRO A 513 -12.02 -9.45 10.17
CA PRO A 513 -12.49 -9.27 8.79
C PRO A 513 -13.88 -8.62 8.67
N SER A 514 -14.58 -8.35 9.78
CA SER A 514 -15.97 -7.91 9.76
C SER A 514 -16.11 -6.56 9.08
N GLY A 515 -17.07 -6.46 8.17
CA GLY A 515 -17.31 -5.24 7.39
C GLY A 515 -16.54 -5.19 6.07
N LEU A 516 -15.63 -6.13 5.79
CA LEU A 516 -15.04 -6.34 4.48
C LEU A 516 -16.06 -7.03 3.54
N PRO A 517 -16.49 -6.39 2.43
CA PRO A 517 -17.15 -7.06 1.32
C PRO A 517 -16.52 -8.38 0.87
N ASN A 518 -15.19 -8.48 0.88
CA ASN A 518 -14.47 -9.70 0.54
C ASN A 518 -13.47 -10.05 1.64
N GLU A 519 -13.89 -10.96 2.52
CA GLU A 519 -13.07 -11.50 3.60
C GLU A 519 -11.93 -12.42 3.11
N GLY A 520 -11.73 -12.56 1.79
CA GLY A 520 -10.57 -13.23 1.20
C GLY A 520 -9.38 -12.29 1.07
N LYS A 521 -8.23 -12.72 1.59
CA LYS A 521 -6.95 -12.02 1.40
C LYS A 521 -6.58 -11.96 -0.07
N PHE A 522 -6.22 -10.77 -0.58
CA PHE A 522 -5.81 -10.60 -1.97
C PHE A 522 -4.55 -11.43 -2.30
N SER A 523 -4.60 -12.15 -3.41
CA SER A 523 -3.47 -12.78 -4.08
C SER A 523 -3.62 -12.63 -5.60
N TYR A 524 -2.51 -12.32 -6.29
CA TYR A 524 -2.47 -12.32 -7.76
C TYR A 524 -2.78 -13.71 -8.36
N GLN A 525 -2.39 -14.79 -7.67
CA GLN A 525 -2.66 -16.17 -8.09
C GLN A 525 -4.11 -16.60 -7.81
N GLY A 526 -4.77 -16.00 -6.82
CA GLY A 526 -6.17 -16.24 -6.52
C GLY A 526 -7.14 -15.72 -7.59
N GLY A 527 -6.67 -14.79 -8.43
CA GLY A 527 -7.47 -14.02 -9.37
C GLY A 527 -6.92 -13.92 -10.79
N PHE A 528 -7.46 -12.95 -11.53
CA PHE A 528 -7.06 -12.59 -12.88
C PHE A 528 -7.58 -11.19 -13.27
N SER A 529 -6.93 -10.55 -14.23
CA SER A 529 -7.42 -9.33 -14.87
C SER A 529 -8.11 -9.65 -16.19
N VAL A 530 -9.33 -9.16 -16.38
CA VAL A 530 -10.01 -9.18 -17.68
C VAL A 530 -9.52 -8.00 -18.50
N VAL A 531 -9.05 -8.26 -19.73
CA VAL A 531 -8.57 -7.22 -20.65
C VAL A 531 -9.34 -7.32 -21.95
N LEU A 532 -9.89 -6.21 -22.42
CA LEU A 532 -10.64 -6.13 -23.67
C LEU A 532 -9.87 -5.29 -24.68
N GLY A 533 -9.87 -5.73 -25.94
CA GLY A 533 -9.38 -4.90 -27.03
C GLY A 533 -10.22 -3.63 -27.23
N PRO A 534 -9.65 -2.53 -27.73
CA PRO A 534 -10.44 -1.33 -28.07
C PRO A 534 -11.40 -1.62 -29.24
N PRO A 535 -12.67 -1.16 -29.21
CA PRO A 535 -13.60 -1.39 -30.31
C PRO A 535 -13.13 -0.75 -31.64
N ALA A 536 -13.49 -1.37 -32.76
CA ALA A 536 -13.08 -0.87 -34.08
C ALA A 536 -13.68 0.51 -34.36
N GLY A 537 -12.85 1.47 -34.79
CA GLY A 537 -13.29 2.85 -35.05
C GLY A 537 -13.35 3.76 -33.83
N TYR A 538 -13.05 3.24 -32.63
CA TYR A 538 -12.78 4.08 -31.46
C TYR A 538 -11.37 4.69 -31.60
N ALA A 539 -11.26 5.79 -32.35
CA ALA A 539 -10.07 6.64 -32.38
C ALA A 539 -9.93 7.49 -31.10
N ASP A 540 -11.01 7.60 -30.32
CA ASP A 540 -11.12 8.38 -29.11
C ASP A 540 -10.82 7.50 -27.90
N THR A 541 -9.57 7.54 -27.43
CA THR A 541 -9.06 6.76 -26.29
C THR A 541 -9.62 7.23 -24.95
N ASP A 542 -10.55 8.18 -24.94
CA ASP A 542 -11.02 8.83 -23.71
C ASP A 542 -12.50 8.51 -23.40
N LYS A 543 -13.17 7.65 -24.21
CA LYS A 543 -14.56 7.20 -23.97
C LYS A 543 -14.65 5.82 -23.32
N PRO A 544 -15.57 5.62 -22.36
CA PRO A 544 -15.87 4.28 -21.82
C PRO A 544 -16.44 3.39 -22.93
N TYR A 545 -16.23 2.09 -22.77
CA TYR A 545 -17.02 1.08 -23.48
C TYR A 545 -17.56 0.00 -22.54
N LEU A 546 -17.29 0.10 -21.23
CA LEU A 546 -17.89 -0.74 -20.19
C LEU A 546 -18.75 0.09 -19.25
N LYS A 547 -19.88 -0.48 -18.84
CA LYS A 547 -20.82 0.08 -17.86
C LYS A 547 -20.70 -0.56 -16.50
N SER A 548 -20.57 -1.88 -16.48
CA SER A 548 -20.65 -2.62 -15.23
C SER A 548 -20.11 -4.01 -15.38
N TYR A 549 -19.74 -4.61 -14.26
CA TYR A 549 -19.37 -6.03 -14.20
C TYR A 549 -19.78 -6.67 -12.87
N GLY A 550 -19.76 -7.99 -12.85
CA GLY A 550 -20.03 -8.78 -11.66
C GLY A 550 -19.43 -10.17 -11.76
N VAL A 551 -19.27 -10.81 -10.61
CA VAL A 551 -18.74 -12.16 -10.47
C VAL A 551 -19.65 -12.96 -9.55
N CYS A 552 -19.96 -14.20 -9.94
CA CYS A 552 -20.74 -15.14 -9.15
C CYS A 552 -19.97 -16.45 -8.99
N VAL A 553 -19.77 -16.88 -7.75
CA VAL A 553 -19.17 -18.18 -7.45
C VAL A 553 -20.25 -19.26 -7.55
N TYR A 554 -20.00 -20.33 -8.32
CA TYR A 554 -20.95 -21.42 -8.45
C TYR A 554 -21.06 -22.19 -7.13
N ASN A 555 -22.29 -22.45 -6.68
CA ASN A 555 -22.53 -23.46 -5.65
C ASN A 555 -22.65 -24.86 -6.28
N ALA A 556 -22.75 -25.89 -5.43
CA ALA A 556 -22.88 -27.29 -5.86
C ALA A 556 -24.03 -27.58 -6.85
N ALA A 557 -25.04 -26.70 -6.95
CA ALA A 557 -26.19 -26.84 -7.85
C ALA A 557 -26.09 -26.01 -9.16
N LYS A 558 -25.08 -25.15 -9.31
CA LYS A 558 -24.86 -24.19 -10.42
C LYS A 558 -25.99 -23.18 -10.71
N SER A 559 -27.19 -23.34 -10.16
CA SER A 559 -28.39 -22.52 -10.45
C SER A 559 -28.34 -21.08 -9.95
N ASN A 560 -27.38 -20.72 -9.11
CA ASN A 560 -27.33 -19.40 -8.47
C ASN A 560 -26.72 -18.31 -9.35
N CYS A 561 -26.05 -18.69 -10.44
CA CYS A 561 -25.30 -17.78 -11.30
C CYS A 561 -25.90 -17.65 -12.70
N ASP A 562 -27.17 -18.02 -12.89
CA ASP A 562 -27.86 -17.83 -14.17
C ASP A 562 -28.02 -16.33 -14.51
N THR A 563 -28.15 -15.50 -13.48
CA THR A 563 -28.06 -14.03 -13.59
C THR A 563 -26.99 -13.54 -12.62
N VAL A 564 -25.84 -13.11 -13.14
CA VAL A 564 -24.79 -12.50 -12.32
C VAL A 564 -25.20 -11.07 -11.96
N LYS A 565 -25.21 -10.76 -10.66
CA LYS A 565 -25.44 -9.41 -10.16
C LYS A 565 -24.22 -8.54 -10.49
N GLN A 566 -24.39 -7.56 -11.38
CA GLN A 566 -23.33 -6.63 -11.76
C GLN A 566 -23.24 -5.49 -10.76
N ASP A 567 -22.70 -5.80 -9.59
CA ASP A 567 -22.59 -4.87 -8.47
C ASP A 567 -21.57 -3.74 -8.67
N MET A 568 -20.70 -3.88 -9.67
CA MET A 568 -19.75 -2.83 -10.04
C MET A 568 -20.30 -1.97 -11.15
N THR A 569 -20.48 -0.68 -10.87
CA THR A 569 -20.75 0.33 -11.90
C THR A 569 -19.45 1.08 -12.22
N LEU A 570 -19.09 1.05 -13.49
CA LEU A 570 -17.92 1.70 -14.03
C LEU A 570 -18.27 3.11 -14.52
N SER A 571 -17.34 4.04 -14.34
CA SER A 571 -17.54 5.43 -14.74
C SER A 571 -17.75 5.55 -16.24
N GLN A 572 -18.74 6.35 -16.62
CA GLN A 572 -19.02 6.67 -18.02
C GLN A 572 -18.19 7.87 -18.52
N ALA A 573 -17.31 8.43 -17.71
CA ALA A 573 -16.49 9.58 -18.07
C ALA A 573 -15.09 9.19 -18.60
N GLU A 574 -14.75 7.89 -18.62
CA GLU A 574 -13.38 7.43 -18.83
C GLU A 574 -13.30 6.14 -19.65
N GLN A 575 -12.20 5.96 -20.38
CA GLN A 575 -11.90 4.68 -21.03
C GLN A 575 -11.53 3.62 -19.98
N ILE A 576 -12.37 2.60 -19.88
CA ILE A 576 -12.14 1.42 -19.03
C ILE A 576 -12.08 0.20 -19.95
N SER A 577 -10.88 -0.35 -20.09
CA SER A 577 -10.56 -1.45 -21.02
C SER A 577 -10.52 -2.83 -20.39
N GLY A 578 -10.90 -2.92 -19.12
CA GLY A 578 -10.79 -4.14 -18.34
C GLY A 578 -11.11 -3.89 -16.88
N PHE A 579 -11.01 -4.95 -16.09
CA PHE A 579 -11.20 -4.91 -14.65
C PHE A 579 -10.46 -6.08 -14.01
N ARG A 580 -10.20 -6.00 -12.71
CA ARG A 580 -9.60 -7.08 -11.94
C ARG A 580 -10.68 -7.89 -11.23
N VAL A 581 -10.50 -9.20 -11.25
CA VAL A 581 -11.05 -10.12 -10.26
C VAL A 581 -9.86 -10.55 -9.40
N GLY A 582 -9.78 -10.05 -8.18
CA GLY A 582 -8.76 -10.42 -7.21
C GLY A 582 -9.05 -11.81 -6.64
N THR A 583 -9.23 -11.94 -5.34
CA THR A 583 -9.42 -13.26 -4.73
C THR A 583 -10.88 -13.70 -4.73
N VAL A 584 -11.13 -14.92 -5.21
CA VAL A 584 -12.46 -15.56 -5.19
C VAL A 584 -12.47 -16.74 -4.23
N ALA A 585 -13.61 -16.98 -3.59
CA ALA A 585 -13.77 -18.04 -2.60
C ALA A 585 -13.53 -19.46 -3.17
N SER A 586 -13.93 -19.71 -4.42
CA SER A 586 -13.67 -20.95 -5.13
C SER A 586 -13.94 -20.82 -6.63
N TYR A 587 -13.42 -21.76 -7.41
CA TYR A 587 -13.80 -21.99 -8.81
C TYR A 587 -14.72 -23.23 -8.89
N PRO A 588 -15.63 -23.31 -9.88
CA PRO A 588 -15.79 -22.39 -10.99
C PRO A 588 -16.53 -21.10 -10.59
N ILE A 589 -16.35 -20.04 -11.37
CA ILE A 589 -17.09 -18.77 -11.26
C ILE A 589 -17.71 -18.41 -12.62
N ARG A 590 -18.75 -17.58 -12.61
CA ARG A 590 -19.24 -16.86 -13.79
C ARG A 590 -18.97 -15.38 -13.65
N VAL A 591 -18.44 -14.79 -14.71
CA VAL A 591 -18.26 -13.34 -14.85
C VAL A 591 -19.27 -12.84 -15.86
N SER A 592 -19.88 -11.69 -15.57
CA SER A 592 -20.69 -10.94 -16.54
C SER A 592 -20.28 -9.48 -16.56
N LEU A 593 -20.26 -8.89 -17.75
CA LEU A 593 -19.99 -7.46 -17.96
C LEU A 593 -20.96 -6.88 -18.99
N THR A 594 -21.25 -5.59 -18.87
CA THR A 594 -22.15 -4.86 -19.76
C THR A 594 -21.41 -3.72 -20.44
N ASP A 595 -21.56 -3.58 -21.75
CA ASP A 595 -20.97 -2.49 -22.52
C ASP A 595 -21.89 -1.26 -22.59
N VAL A 596 -21.40 -0.18 -23.21
CA VAL A 596 -22.14 1.08 -23.35
C VAL A 596 -23.42 0.98 -24.21
N ASP A 597 -23.54 -0.03 -25.07
CA ASP A 597 -24.75 -0.30 -25.86
C ASP A 597 -25.74 -1.22 -25.14
N ASN A 598 -25.44 -1.59 -23.89
CA ASN A 598 -26.18 -2.56 -23.07
C ASN A 598 -26.13 -3.99 -23.61
N ASN A 599 -25.09 -4.35 -24.38
CA ASN A 599 -24.81 -5.75 -24.65
C ASN A 599 -24.19 -6.38 -23.40
N VAL A 600 -24.64 -7.57 -23.05
CA VAL A 600 -24.19 -8.33 -21.88
C VAL A 600 -23.32 -9.49 -22.35
N TYR A 601 -22.10 -9.53 -21.84
CA TYR A 601 -21.14 -10.59 -22.09
C TYR A 601 -21.04 -11.42 -20.83
N SER A 602 -21.01 -12.73 -20.96
CA SER A 602 -20.85 -13.65 -19.83
C SER A 602 -19.91 -14.78 -20.20
N PHE A 603 -19.13 -15.26 -19.24
CA PHE A 603 -18.26 -16.42 -19.40
C PHE A 603 -17.98 -17.07 -18.06
N ASP A 604 -17.72 -18.37 -18.08
CA ASP A 604 -17.33 -19.13 -16.90
C ASP A 604 -15.82 -19.25 -16.85
N VAL A 605 -15.24 -19.06 -15.66
CA VAL A 605 -13.87 -19.46 -15.36
C VAL A 605 -13.91 -20.75 -14.55
N THR A 606 -13.46 -21.84 -15.15
CA THR A 606 -13.72 -23.20 -14.65
C THR A 606 -12.72 -23.69 -13.62
N SER A 607 -11.52 -23.12 -13.60
CA SER A 607 -10.46 -23.49 -12.66
C SER A 607 -9.55 -22.29 -12.39
N SER A 608 -8.82 -22.35 -11.28
CA SER A 608 -7.77 -21.39 -10.97
C SER A 608 -6.66 -21.45 -12.01
N PHE A 609 -6.05 -20.31 -12.30
CA PHE A 609 -4.87 -20.25 -13.15
C PHE A 609 -3.69 -20.94 -12.44
N SER A 610 -3.28 -22.11 -12.90
CA SER A 610 -2.24 -22.94 -12.25
C SER A 610 -0.80 -22.49 -12.56
N CYS A 611 -0.60 -21.18 -12.72
CA CYS A 611 0.63 -20.63 -13.25
C CYS A 611 1.73 -20.60 -12.17
N LYS A 612 2.86 -21.25 -12.44
CA LYS A 612 4.13 -21.07 -11.69
C LYS A 612 5.15 -20.54 -12.68
N VAL A 613 5.80 -19.43 -12.37
CA VAL A 613 6.90 -18.89 -13.18
C VAL A 613 8.11 -18.82 -12.27
N GLY A 614 9.12 -19.65 -12.55
CA GLY A 614 10.47 -19.52 -12.01
C GLY A 614 11.46 -19.04 -13.08
N PRO A 615 12.70 -18.67 -12.69
CA PRO A 615 13.73 -18.28 -13.64
C PRO A 615 14.02 -19.40 -14.65
N GLY A 616 13.73 -19.18 -15.94
CA GLY A 616 13.96 -20.14 -17.02
C GLY A 616 12.73 -20.94 -17.48
N ASP A 617 11.57 -20.74 -16.85
CA ASP A 617 10.34 -21.41 -17.25
C ASP A 617 9.71 -20.81 -18.53
N GLN A 618 9.10 -21.67 -19.35
CA GLN A 618 8.38 -21.25 -20.57
C GLN A 618 7.15 -20.38 -20.23
N PRO A 619 6.75 -19.45 -21.12
CA PRO A 619 5.52 -18.69 -20.98
C PRO A 619 4.33 -19.58 -20.68
N CYS A 620 3.73 -19.33 -19.53
CA CYS A 620 2.58 -20.04 -19.01
C CYS A 620 1.35 -19.78 -19.89
N GLN A 621 1.07 -20.71 -20.80
CA GLN A 621 -0.11 -20.71 -21.66
C GLN A 621 -1.04 -21.85 -21.20
N PRO A 622 -1.90 -21.64 -20.17
CA PRO A 622 -2.88 -22.66 -19.80
C PRO A 622 -3.82 -22.92 -20.98
N GLU A 623 -4.26 -24.17 -21.18
CA GLU A 623 -5.18 -24.49 -22.27
C GLU A 623 -6.48 -23.69 -22.10
N LYS A 624 -6.81 -22.85 -23.07
CA LYS A 624 -8.04 -22.03 -23.05
C LYS A 624 -9.29 -22.81 -22.60
N SER A 625 -9.44 -24.04 -23.10
CA SER A 625 -10.62 -24.88 -22.83
C SER A 625 -10.71 -25.37 -21.38
N SER A 626 -9.60 -25.38 -20.63
CA SER A 626 -9.59 -25.74 -19.20
C SER A 626 -9.87 -24.56 -18.27
N ILE A 627 -9.77 -23.33 -18.79
CA ILE A 627 -9.96 -22.09 -18.04
C ILE A 627 -11.29 -21.42 -18.35
N VAL A 628 -11.70 -21.33 -19.62
CA VAL A 628 -12.88 -20.56 -20.03
C VAL A 628 -13.92 -21.44 -20.70
N SER A 629 -15.18 -21.34 -20.26
CA SER A 629 -16.32 -22.02 -20.87
C SER A 629 -17.61 -21.17 -20.84
N ASN A 630 -18.71 -21.68 -21.42
CA ASN A 630 -20.04 -21.06 -21.40
C ASN A 630 -20.06 -19.56 -21.72
N CYS A 631 -19.23 -19.17 -22.68
CA CYS A 631 -19.05 -17.79 -23.07
C CYS A 631 -20.17 -17.37 -24.05
N THR A 632 -20.81 -16.22 -23.80
CA THR A 632 -21.99 -15.72 -24.53
C THR A 632 -22.01 -14.20 -24.59
N VAL A 633 -22.62 -13.65 -25.64
CA VAL A 633 -22.97 -12.23 -25.78
C VAL A 633 -24.43 -12.10 -26.18
N THR A 634 -25.18 -11.27 -25.44
CA THR A 634 -26.59 -10.98 -25.70
C THR A 634 -26.83 -9.48 -25.76
N GLY A 635 -27.78 -9.04 -26.58
CA GLY A 635 -28.10 -7.62 -26.75
C GLY A 635 -29.13 -7.43 -27.86
N ALA A 636 -29.75 -6.25 -27.93
CA ALA A 636 -30.86 -5.98 -28.85
C ALA A 636 -30.49 -6.16 -30.34
N ASN A 637 -29.22 -5.96 -30.69
CA ASN A 637 -28.70 -6.02 -32.06
C ASN A 637 -27.59 -7.06 -32.25
N ILE A 638 -27.46 -8.03 -31.33
CA ILE A 638 -26.38 -9.03 -31.36
C ILE A 638 -26.88 -10.30 -32.06
N SER A 639 -26.16 -10.73 -33.09
CA SER A 639 -26.42 -12.01 -33.77
C SER A 639 -26.03 -13.18 -32.85
N PRO A 640 -26.74 -14.33 -32.88
CA PRO A 640 -26.32 -15.54 -32.17
C PRO A 640 -24.89 -15.99 -32.52
N SER A 641 -24.41 -15.73 -33.73
CA SER A 641 -23.03 -16.05 -34.15
C SER A 641 -21.96 -15.21 -33.43
N SER A 642 -22.32 -14.00 -32.99
CA SER A 642 -21.41 -13.07 -32.34
C SER A 642 -20.88 -13.58 -31.00
N SER A 643 -21.66 -14.42 -30.31
CA SER A 643 -21.18 -15.15 -29.12
C SER A 643 -19.98 -16.02 -29.47
N ALA A 644 -20.12 -16.88 -30.50
CA ALA A 644 -19.02 -17.77 -30.89
C ALA A 644 -17.78 -16.97 -31.33
N ASP A 645 -17.95 -15.84 -31.99
CA ASP A 645 -16.85 -15.00 -32.48
C ASP A 645 -16.07 -14.34 -31.34
N TRP A 646 -16.77 -13.68 -30.40
CA TRP A 646 -16.14 -13.06 -29.24
C TRP A 646 -15.44 -14.10 -28.36
N CYS A 647 -16.09 -15.24 -28.14
CA CYS A 647 -15.55 -16.32 -27.33
C CYS A 647 -14.32 -16.99 -27.97
N ARG A 648 -14.18 -17.01 -29.30
CA ARG A 648 -12.93 -17.43 -29.96
C ARG A 648 -11.76 -16.52 -29.62
N GLY A 649 -12.02 -15.24 -29.34
CA GLY A 649 -11.00 -14.26 -28.93
C GLY A 649 -10.51 -14.39 -27.48
N ALA A 650 -11.18 -15.17 -26.62
CA ALA A 650 -10.75 -15.38 -25.24
C ALA A 650 -9.37 -16.06 -25.18
N ASN A 651 -8.40 -15.47 -24.48
CA ASN A 651 -7.03 -15.98 -24.38
C ASN A 651 -6.46 -15.78 -22.97
N PRO A 652 -6.31 -16.86 -22.19
CA PRO A 652 -5.62 -16.82 -20.91
C PRO A 652 -4.11 -16.51 -21.06
N ASN A 653 -3.60 -15.56 -20.27
CA ASN A 653 -2.18 -15.19 -20.15
C ASN A 653 -1.47 -14.80 -21.47
N SER A 654 -2.21 -14.30 -22.47
CA SER A 654 -1.60 -13.74 -23.68
C SER A 654 -0.97 -12.36 -23.48
N ALA A 655 -1.44 -11.61 -22.48
CA ALA A 655 -0.79 -10.41 -22.00
C ALA A 655 0.15 -10.79 -20.87
N GLN A 656 1.25 -11.50 -21.16
CA GLN A 656 2.34 -11.49 -20.19
C GLN A 656 2.82 -10.03 -20.09
N ASP A 657 3.06 -9.55 -18.87
CA ASP A 657 3.81 -8.33 -18.64
C ASP A 657 5.25 -8.58 -19.16
N GLN A 658 5.43 -8.51 -20.48
CA GLN A 658 6.72 -8.71 -21.15
C GLN A 658 7.62 -7.50 -20.96
N THR A 659 7.16 -6.47 -20.24
CA THR A 659 8.05 -5.41 -19.80
C THR A 659 8.83 -5.94 -18.61
N SER A 660 10.15 -6.01 -18.76
CA SER A 660 11.13 -6.50 -17.77
C SER A 660 11.18 -5.69 -16.47
N LYS A 661 10.12 -4.97 -16.11
CA LYS A 661 10.06 -4.02 -15.00
C LYS A 661 9.44 -4.59 -13.73
N ASP A 662 8.68 -5.68 -13.81
CA ASP A 662 8.09 -6.35 -12.65
C ASP A 662 7.95 -7.87 -12.89
N PRO A 663 9.06 -8.63 -12.98
CA PRO A 663 9.03 -10.09 -13.08
C PRO A 663 8.57 -10.78 -11.78
N GLN A 664 8.23 -10.03 -10.73
CA GLN A 664 8.17 -10.49 -9.34
C GLN A 664 6.80 -11.08 -8.97
N THR A 665 5.73 -10.70 -9.68
CA THR A 665 4.38 -11.23 -9.43
C THR A 665 3.77 -11.85 -10.69
N VAL A 666 3.42 -13.13 -10.62
CA VAL A 666 2.69 -13.80 -11.70
C VAL A 666 1.25 -13.28 -11.72
N LYS A 667 1.01 -12.28 -12.57
CA LYS A 667 -0.31 -11.72 -12.82
C LYS A 667 -1.01 -12.59 -13.87
N ASN A 668 -2.21 -13.07 -13.55
CA ASN A 668 -3.04 -13.79 -14.50
C ASN A 668 -3.88 -12.81 -15.32
N PHE A 669 -4.01 -13.07 -16.61
CA PHE A 669 -4.83 -12.26 -17.51
C PHE A 669 -5.80 -13.15 -18.28
N LEU A 670 -6.99 -12.61 -18.54
CA LEU A 670 -7.91 -13.18 -19.50
C LEU A 670 -8.28 -12.10 -20.52
N SER A 671 -7.65 -12.19 -21.69
CA SER A 671 -7.87 -11.22 -22.76
C SER A 671 -9.02 -11.65 -23.66
N PHE A 672 -9.81 -10.70 -24.12
CA PHE A 672 -10.82 -10.90 -25.17
C PHE A 672 -10.61 -9.92 -26.32
N GLY A 673 -11.19 -10.26 -27.48
CA GLY A 673 -11.37 -9.29 -28.55
C GLY A 673 -12.26 -8.11 -28.13
N PRO A 674 -12.35 -7.08 -28.99
CA PRO A 674 -13.13 -5.89 -28.67
C PRO A 674 -14.61 -6.20 -28.38
N PRO A 675 -15.26 -5.41 -27.50
CA PRO A 675 -16.71 -5.38 -27.39
C PRO A 675 -17.35 -5.05 -28.75
N LEU A 676 -18.54 -5.60 -28.98
CA LEU A 676 -19.34 -5.44 -30.21
C LEU A 676 -20.09 -4.10 -30.26
N VAL A 677 -19.58 -3.10 -29.56
CA VAL A 677 -20.15 -1.75 -29.47
C VAL A 677 -20.12 -1.11 -30.86
N GLY A 678 -21.28 -0.61 -31.30
CA GLY A 678 -21.41 0.25 -32.46
C GLY A 678 -20.64 -0.18 -33.71
N SER A 679 -20.95 -1.34 -34.31
CA SER A 679 -20.80 -1.46 -35.76
C SER A 679 -21.86 -0.57 -36.42
N GLY A 680 -21.61 0.73 -36.47
CA GLY A 680 -22.15 1.53 -37.55
C GLY A 680 -21.76 0.80 -38.83
N THR A 681 -22.75 0.24 -39.52
CA THR A 681 -22.62 -0.39 -40.83
C THR A 681 -21.50 0.27 -41.64
N PRO A 682 -20.54 -0.47 -42.23
CA PRO A 682 -19.77 0.12 -43.31
C PRO A 682 -20.80 0.57 -44.35
N PRO A 683 -20.80 1.84 -44.81
CA PRO A 683 -21.70 2.20 -45.89
C PRO A 683 -21.36 1.27 -47.06
N ALA A 684 -22.33 0.47 -47.45
CA ALA A 684 -22.27 -0.28 -48.68
C ALA A 684 -22.08 0.74 -49.82
N ASN A 685 -21.02 0.52 -50.60
CA ASN A 685 -20.61 1.25 -51.80
C ASN A 685 -20.02 2.65 -51.58
N PHE A 686 -18.71 2.79 -51.77
CA PHE A 686 -18.10 3.41 -52.97
C PHE A 686 -16.66 2.96 -53.15
#